data_AF-A0A9W9MM20-F1
#
_entry.id   AF-A0A9W9MM20-F1
#
_cell.length_a   1.000
_cell.length_b   1.000
_cell.length_c   1.000
_cell.angle_alpha   90.00
_cell.angle_beta   90.00
_cell.angle_gamma   90.00
#
_symmetry.space_group_name_H-M   'P 1'
#
loop_
_entity.id
_entity.type
_entity.pdbx_description
1 polymer ?
#
loop_
_entity_poly.entity_id
_entity_poly.type
_entity_poly.pdbx_seq_one_letter_code
_entity_poly.pdbx_strand_id
1 'polypeptide(L)'
;MGNGANPDRGESPPPYSPYVDPQLTAELGNVHYDGRIDVNLESKLAKSIAKIANEQPDDHPPAPEYSAQTSEGIYCDVKLNIVIQIVGSRGDVQPFIALGNALQSHGHRVRIATHGVFEKFVKDSYLEFFPIGGDPAKLMAYMVKNPGLIPQIKTLRDGEIKQKQVMVAEMLDGCWKSCIEDDPDTKEPFVADAIIANPPSFAHVHCAQALGIPVHLMFTMPWSSTKAFPHPLANMNSTDMNPRTANWVTYGVVEWLTWQGLGDVINRFRASIDLASVPATEGPCLAEALEIPFTYCWSPALVPKPRDWPSHIDVCGFFFGEPSSYIPPAELAEFLEAGSPPVYIGFGSIVVDNPEKLIQTVLAAVSRAGVRAIVSKGWSELAGTSDENVFYIGDCPHDWLFQHVAAVVHHGGAGTTACGLLNGRPTAIVPFFGDQPFWGNMVARAGAGPSPIPHAELDPDILASAIQFCLTPDAAEAAREIALRMQAESGVAAAVDSFHRNLPLDRMRCSIMPDQAAVWSYDVGKQRLILSKTAVNILIEHDKIDARHIKCYPINPIIIENRRWDPLTGVLSAAGATGTEMAKSTGEMLYNPYKEFKRARTESAQNKARTGQSQNPFDTAGNMVGGTLTGLGKFYGNYLKGVVIDIPHAAAEGFRRAPQLYGEKPKDYGNVHDWKSGVKVGGKNFVGGMTGGVAGFFTSPFKGAMEEGAAGAVKGFARGTLGLATKMPSAAIGLTAYPFHGISKSIEAAFRTRTPKDIVSARLRDGYAHASRMQLSKEEQQEVIQIFDALLSTLHA
;
A
#
# COMPACT_ATOMS: atom_id res chain seq x y z
N MET A 1 -12.19 67.07 -19.92
CA MET A 1 -12.85 66.78 -18.64
C MET A 1 -13.86 65.66 -18.88
N GLY A 2 -13.82 64.59 -18.08
CA GLY A 2 -14.86 63.55 -18.07
C GLY A 2 -14.34 62.14 -18.38
N ASN A 3 -13.90 61.45 -17.33
CA ASN A 3 -13.34 60.10 -17.26
C ASN A 3 -14.16 59.01 -17.99
N GLY A 4 -13.49 58.23 -18.84
CA GLY A 4 -13.94 56.89 -19.26
C GLY A 4 -13.37 55.83 -18.33
N ALA A 5 -14.22 55.25 -17.47
CA ALA A 5 -13.89 54.08 -16.67
C ALA A 5 -14.26 52.81 -17.45
N ASN A 6 -13.25 51.99 -17.72
CA ASN A 6 -13.34 50.69 -18.39
C ASN A 6 -13.81 49.62 -17.37
N PRO A 7 -14.97 48.95 -17.55
CA PRO A 7 -15.43 47.91 -16.64
C PRO A 7 -15.03 46.54 -17.18
N ASP A 8 -13.73 46.22 -17.15
CA ASP A 8 -13.25 44.87 -17.45
C ASP A 8 -12.09 44.49 -16.52
N ARG A 9 -12.46 44.22 -15.26
CA ARG A 9 -11.68 43.39 -14.33
C ARG A 9 -12.65 42.54 -13.51
N GLY A 10 -13.24 41.54 -14.15
CA GLY A 10 -13.77 40.39 -13.44
C GLY A 10 -12.60 39.49 -13.05
N GLU A 11 -11.95 39.77 -11.91
CA GLU A 11 -11.08 38.79 -11.28
C GLU A 11 -11.89 37.50 -11.08
N SER A 12 -11.44 36.43 -11.74
CA SER A 12 -12.00 35.11 -11.51
C SER A 12 -11.71 34.74 -10.05
N PRO A 13 -12.70 34.32 -9.24
CA PRO A 13 -12.42 33.85 -7.90
C PRO A 13 -11.42 32.69 -7.98
N PRO A 14 -10.44 32.63 -7.06
CA PRO A 14 -9.36 31.66 -7.12
C PRO A 14 -9.92 30.23 -7.16
N PRO A 15 -9.29 29.29 -7.89
CA PRO A 15 -9.67 27.89 -7.82
C PRO A 15 -9.56 27.45 -6.36
N TYR A 16 -10.69 27.01 -5.79
CA TYR A 16 -10.75 26.42 -4.45
C TYR A 16 -9.83 25.19 -4.41
N SER A 17 -8.58 25.43 -4.03
CA SER A 17 -7.68 24.38 -3.56
C SER A 17 -7.98 24.17 -2.08
N PRO A 18 -8.03 22.92 -1.58
CA PRO A 18 -7.95 22.70 -0.14
C PRO A 18 -6.73 23.46 0.39
N TYR A 19 -6.87 24.08 1.56
CA TYR A 19 -5.77 24.78 2.22
C TYR A 19 -4.67 23.77 2.55
N VAL A 20 -3.70 23.68 1.65
CA VAL A 20 -2.36 23.15 1.93
C VAL A 20 -1.68 24.26 2.69
N ASP A 21 -1.24 24.03 3.93
CA ASP A 21 -0.34 24.97 4.59
C ASP A 21 0.98 24.98 3.81
N PRO A 22 1.26 26.03 3.01
CA PRO A 22 2.45 26.05 2.18
C PRO A 22 3.71 26.18 3.04
N GLN A 23 3.60 26.67 4.28
CA GLN A 23 4.71 26.79 5.21
C GLN A 23 5.11 25.43 5.75
N LEU A 24 4.16 24.58 6.12
CA LEU A 24 4.45 23.21 6.55
C LEU A 24 5.11 22.39 5.43
N THR A 25 4.61 22.54 4.20
CA THR A 25 5.15 21.82 3.03
C THR A 25 6.56 22.31 2.64
N ALA A 26 6.83 23.61 2.79
CA ALA A 26 8.14 24.20 2.54
C ALA A 26 9.18 23.88 3.65
N GLU A 27 8.74 23.62 4.89
CA GLU A 27 9.61 23.26 6.01
C GLU A 27 10.08 21.78 6.00
N LEU A 28 9.41 20.92 5.22
CA LEU A 28 9.56 19.45 5.30
C LEU A 28 10.64 18.86 4.39
N GLY A 29 11.11 19.59 3.38
CA GLY A 29 12.23 19.18 2.53
C GLY A 29 12.04 19.48 1.04
N ASN A 30 13.17 19.62 0.34
CA ASN A 30 13.21 19.62 -1.11
C ASN A 30 13.39 18.19 -1.63
N VAL A 31 13.14 17.96 -2.91
CA VAL A 31 13.47 16.68 -3.52
C VAL A 31 14.68 16.84 -4.43
N HIS A 32 15.69 16.00 -4.21
CA HIS A 32 16.94 16.01 -4.97
C HIS A 32 16.77 15.37 -6.36
N TYR A 33 17.72 15.58 -7.27
CA TYR A 33 17.69 15.01 -8.62
C TYR A 33 17.64 13.46 -8.67
N ASP A 34 17.83 12.77 -7.54
CA ASP A 34 17.87 11.30 -7.39
C ASP A 34 16.53 10.68 -6.95
N GLY A 35 15.44 11.44 -6.92
CA GLY A 35 14.10 10.91 -6.60
C GLY A 35 13.82 10.77 -5.10
N ARG A 36 14.79 11.10 -4.24
CA ARG A 36 14.69 10.94 -2.78
C ARG A 36 14.34 12.26 -2.09
N ILE A 37 13.52 12.16 -1.06
CA ILE A 37 12.95 13.28 -0.29
C ILE A 37 13.94 13.68 0.81
N ASP A 38 14.35 14.95 0.86
CA ASP A 38 15.14 15.44 1.99
C ASP A 38 14.27 15.46 3.24
N VAL A 39 14.61 14.65 4.23
CA VAL A 39 13.91 14.66 5.51
C VAL A 39 14.59 15.68 6.42
N ASN A 40 13.94 16.83 6.62
CA ASN A 40 14.37 17.79 7.62
C ASN A 40 14.01 17.27 9.03
N LEU A 41 14.97 16.59 9.67
CA LEU A 41 14.82 16.02 11.01
C LEU A 41 14.64 17.08 12.11
N GLU A 42 14.95 18.35 11.83
CA GLU A 42 14.71 19.47 12.76
C GLU A 42 13.30 20.04 12.69
N SER A 43 12.49 19.62 11.72
CA SER A 43 11.11 20.08 11.54
C SER A 43 10.20 19.70 12.72
N LYS A 44 9.11 20.45 12.91
CA LYS A 44 8.12 20.17 13.95
C LYS A 44 7.47 18.79 13.77
N LEU A 45 7.24 18.36 12.54
CA LEU A 45 6.71 17.04 12.23
C LEU A 45 7.70 15.94 12.64
N ALA A 46 8.96 16.03 12.19
CA ALA A 46 10.00 15.07 12.54
C ALA A 46 10.21 14.96 14.06
N LYS A 47 10.24 16.09 14.78
CA LYS A 47 10.33 16.10 16.25
C LYS A 47 9.11 15.48 16.94
N SER A 48 7.92 15.60 16.36
CA SER A 48 6.70 14.98 16.90
C SER A 48 6.70 13.47 16.68
N ILE A 49 7.09 13.03 15.48
CA ILE A 49 7.25 11.62 15.12
C ILE A 49 8.35 10.97 15.99
N ALA A 50 9.48 11.66 16.21
CA ALA A 50 10.58 11.17 17.04
C ALA A 50 10.17 10.87 18.49
N LYS A 51 9.22 11.64 19.06
CA LYS A 51 8.69 11.35 20.41
C LYS A 51 8.00 9.98 20.46
N ILE A 52 7.20 9.66 19.44
CA ILE A 52 6.52 8.37 19.32
C ILE A 52 7.54 7.24 19.16
N ALA A 53 8.56 7.44 18.31
CA ALA A 53 9.62 6.46 18.06
C ALA A 53 10.39 6.07 19.34
N ASN A 54 10.62 7.04 20.23
CA ASN A 54 11.34 6.85 21.49
C ASN A 54 10.50 6.15 22.57
N GLU A 55 9.17 6.13 22.42
CA GLU A 55 8.25 5.45 23.34
C GLU A 55 7.99 3.99 22.96
N GLN A 56 8.33 3.57 21.74
CA GLN A 56 8.21 2.18 21.31
C GLN A 56 9.34 1.31 21.90
N PRO A 57 9.01 0.21 22.62
CA PRO A 57 10.01 -0.70 23.16
C PRO A 57 10.83 -1.35 22.03
N ASP A 58 12.14 -1.51 22.25
CA ASP A 58 13.08 -2.12 21.30
C ASP A 58 12.94 -3.66 21.24
N ASP A 59 12.34 -4.27 22.27
CA ASP A 59 12.31 -5.72 22.46
C ASP A 59 10.97 -6.31 22.02
N HIS A 60 10.90 -6.73 20.76
CA HIS A 60 10.13 -7.93 20.43
C HIS A 60 11.01 -9.15 20.73
N PRO A 61 10.44 -10.29 21.16
CA PRO A 61 11.22 -11.52 21.29
C PRO A 61 12.01 -11.72 19.99
N PRO A 62 13.31 -12.09 20.06
CA PRO A 62 14.12 -12.25 18.87
C PRO A 62 13.35 -13.13 17.90
N ALA A 63 13.20 -12.66 16.66
CA ALA A 63 12.62 -13.48 15.61
C ALA A 63 13.35 -14.84 15.65
N PRO A 64 12.65 -15.98 15.49
CA PRO A 64 13.34 -17.23 15.30
C PRO A 64 14.40 -17.00 14.22
N GLU A 65 15.63 -17.48 14.45
CA GLU A 65 16.66 -17.45 13.41
C GLU A 65 16.02 -17.95 12.12
N TYR A 66 16.26 -17.23 11.02
CA TYR A 66 15.85 -17.73 9.70
C TYR A 66 16.46 -19.12 9.56
N SER A 67 15.62 -20.12 9.71
CA SER A 67 15.99 -21.50 9.54
C SER A 67 15.88 -21.76 8.05
N ALA A 68 17.02 -22.05 7.41
CA ALA A 68 17.04 -22.61 6.06
C ALA A 68 16.31 -23.97 5.97
N GLN A 69 15.92 -24.55 7.11
CA GLN A 69 15.06 -25.72 7.11
C GLN A 69 13.66 -25.30 6.72
N THR A 70 13.20 -25.86 5.60
CA THR A 70 11.80 -26.07 5.28
C THR A 70 11.05 -26.43 6.56
N SER A 71 10.28 -25.49 7.12
CA SER A 71 9.11 -25.93 7.89
C SER A 71 8.34 -26.86 6.96
N GLU A 72 7.82 -27.98 7.46
CA GLU A 72 6.75 -28.69 6.75
C GLU A 72 5.76 -27.59 6.30
N GLY A 73 5.69 -27.34 4.98
CA GLY A 73 5.09 -26.12 4.44
C GLY A 73 3.72 -25.89 5.04
N ILE A 74 3.34 -24.63 5.23
CA ILE A 74 2.04 -24.33 5.85
C ILE A 74 0.98 -24.78 4.85
N TYR A 75 0.37 -25.94 5.13
CA TYR A 75 -0.57 -26.55 4.21
C TYR A 75 -1.88 -25.76 4.22
N CYS A 76 -2.07 -24.94 3.20
CA CYS A 76 -3.35 -24.31 2.89
C CYS A 76 -4.17 -25.26 2.01
N ASP A 77 -5.18 -25.89 2.59
CA ASP A 77 -6.14 -26.77 1.91
C ASP A 77 -7.24 -26.02 1.16
N VAL A 78 -7.38 -24.71 1.42
CA VAL A 78 -8.43 -23.88 0.83
C VAL A 78 -7.97 -23.32 -0.52
N LYS A 79 -8.69 -23.66 -1.58
CA LYS A 79 -8.47 -23.11 -2.93
C LYS A 79 -9.06 -21.71 -3.03
N LEU A 80 -8.25 -20.77 -3.52
CA LEU A 80 -8.55 -19.32 -3.51
C LEU A 80 -8.39 -18.75 -4.93
N ASN A 81 -9.23 -17.78 -5.27
CA ASN A 81 -8.94 -16.81 -6.33
C ASN A 81 -8.05 -15.70 -5.73
N ILE A 82 -6.80 -15.59 -6.17
CA ILE A 82 -5.85 -14.59 -5.68
C ILE A 82 -5.57 -13.58 -6.78
N VAL A 83 -5.75 -12.29 -6.48
CA VAL A 83 -5.28 -11.21 -7.35
C VAL A 83 -3.98 -10.63 -6.79
N ILE A 84 -2.97 -10.49 -7.64
CA ILE A 84 -1.69 -9.89 -7.32
C ILE A 84 -1.58 -8.53 -8.04
N GLN A 85 -1.67 -7.44 -7.28
CA GLN A 85 -1.66 -6.06 -7.80
C GLN A 85 -0.25 -5.47 -7.77
N ILE A 86 0.28 -5.13 -8.94
CA ILE A 86 1.67 -4.68 -9.09
C ILE A 86 1.71 -3.42 -9.93
N VAL A 87 2.21 -2.34 -9.34
CA VAL A 87 2.57 -1.10 -10.05
C VAL A 87 4.08 -0.97 -10.04
N GLY A 88 4.71 -0.86 -11.21
CA GLY A 88 6.15 -0.76 -11.29
C GLY A 88 6.73 -1.18 -12.64
N SER A 89 8.05 -1.39 -12.64
CA SER A 89 8.85 -1.82 -13.78
C SER A 89 8.84 -3.36 -13.93
N ARG A 90 9.58 -3.87 -14.92
CA ARG A 90 9.81 -5.32 -15.05
C ARG A 90 10.42 -5.94 -13.79
N GLY A 91 11.30 -5.20 -13.09
CA GLY A 91 11.93 -5.66 -11.85
C GLY A 91 10.92 -5.83 -10.70
N ASP A 92 9.79 -5.13 -10.75
CA ASP A 92 8.70 -5.30 -9.79
C ASP A 92 7.79 -6.46 -10.19
N VAL A 93 7.52 -6.66 -11.49
CA VAL A 93 6.58 -7.70 -11.97
C VAL A 93 7.18 -9.10 -11.93
N GLN A 94 8.44 -9.26 -12.32
CA GLN A 94 9.08 -10.57 -12.46
C GLN A 94 9.08 -11.43 -11.17
N PRO A 95 9.39 -10.89 -9.98
CA PRO A 95 9.27 -11.63 -8.72
C PRO A 95 7.88 -12.25 -8.50
N PHE A 96 6.82 -11.52 -8.83
CA PHE A 96 5.45 -11.98 -8.59
C PHE A 96 4.95 -12.99 -9.63
N ILE A 97 5.60 -13.09 -10.79
CA ILE A 97 5.36 -14.21 -11.71
C ILE A 97 5.83 -15.51 -11.05
N ALA A 98 7.03 -15.53 -10.47
CA ALA A 98 7.54 -16.69 -9.75
C ALA A 98 6.63 -17.05 -8.56
N LEU A 99 6.18 -16.04 -7.79
CA LEU A 99 5.20 -16.24 -6.72
C LEU A 99 3.86 -16.78 -7.23
N GLY A 100 3.35 -16.23 -8.33
CA GLY A 100 2.08 -16.65 -8.91
C GLY A 100 2.09 -18.12 -9.35
N ASN A 101 3.18 -18.56 -9.97
CA ASN A 101 3.36 -19.96 -10.38
C ASN A 101 3.43 -20.89 -9.16
N ALA A 102 4.11 -20.47 -8.09
CA ALA A 102 4.14 -21.23 -6.84
C ALA A 102 2.75 -21.29 -6.17
N LEU A 103 1.98 -20.20 -6.17
CA LEU A 103 0.61 -20.22 -5.66
C LEU A 103 -0.31 -21.13 -6.50
N GLN A 104 -0.12 -21.18 -7.82
CA GLN A 104 -0.84 -22.13 -8.69
C GLN A 104 -0.53 -23.59 -8.36
N SER A 105 0.72 -23.92 -8.01
CA SER A 105 1.07 -25.31 -7.62
C SER A 105 0.41 -25.75 -6.32
N HIS A 106 0.00 -24.80 -5.46
CA HIS A 106 -0.84 -25.02 -4.29
C HIS A 106 -2.36 -25.05 -4.61
N GLY A 107 -2.74 -25.03 -5.89
CA GLY A 107 -4.13 -25.14 -6.35
C GLY A 107 -4.93 -23.84 -6.33
N HIS A 108 -4.28 -22.69 -6.12
CA HIS A 108 -4.93 -21.39 -6.23
C HIS A 108 -5.08 -20.96 -7.69
N ARG A 109 -6.13 -20.17 -7.97
CA ARG A 109 -6.30 -19.48 -9.26
C ARG A 109 -5.70 -18.08 -9.12
N VAL A 110 -4.66 -17.78 -9.90
CA VAL A 110 -3.88 -16.56 -9.74
C VAL A 110 -4.06 -15.63 -10.94
N ARG A 111 -4.33 -14.36 -10.65
CA ARG A 111 -4.42 -13.26 -11.61
C ARG A 111 -3.41 -12.18 -11.27
N ILE A 112 -2.56 -11.82 -12.22
CA ILE A 112 -1.65 -10.68 -12.12
C ILE A 112 -2.33 -9.44 -12.70
N ALA A 113 -2.47 -8.41 -11.87
CA ALA A 113 -3.00 -7.11 -12.26
C ALA A 113 -1.86 -6.09 -12.33
N THR A 114 -1.47 -5.71 -13.54
CA THR A 114 -0.35 -4.77 -13.77
C THR A 114 -0.52 -4.00 -15.09
N HIS A 115 0.50 -3.24 -15.50
CA HIS A 115 0.47 -2.43 -16.71
C HIS A 115 0.35 -3.28 -17.99
N GLY A 116 -0.37 -2.75 -18.99
CA GLY A 116 -0.64 -3.44 -20.26
C GLY A 116 0.61 -3.95 -21.00
N VAL A 117 1.74 -3.25 -20.85
CA VAL A 117 3.02 -3.63 -21.48
C VAL A 117 3.56 -4.99 -21.02
N PHE A 118 3.12 -5.49 -19.87
CA PHE A 118 3.56 -6.78 -19.32
C PHE A 118 2.59 -7.93 -19.59
N GLU A 119 1.50 -7.69 -20.34
CA GLU A 119 0.48 -8.70 -20.64
C GLU A 119 1.09 -9.99 -21.19
N LYS A 120 1.92 -9.88 -22.24
CA LYS A 120 2.56 -11.04 -22.86
C LYS A 120 3.48 -11.76 -21.86
N PHE A 121 4.25 -11.02 -21.07
CA PHE A 121 5.18 -11.60 -20.10
C PHE A 121 4.45 -12.44 -19.02
N VAL A 122 3.29 -11.97 -18.57
CA VAL A 122 2.43 -12.68 -17.61
C VAL A 122 1.80 -13.92 -18.25
N LYS A 123 1.19 -13.78 -19.43
CA LYS A 123 0.50 -14.87 -20.12
C LYS A 123 1.43 -15.99 -20.60
N ASP A 124 2.63 -15.64 -21.07
CA ASP A 124 3.67 -16.61 -21.44
C ASP A 124 4.11 -17.45 -20.22
N SER A 125 3.81 -17.00 -18.99
CA SER A 125 4.03 -17.72 -17.74
C SER A 125 2.79 -18.49 -17.24
N TYR A 126 1.74 -18.61 -18.06
CA TYR A 126 0.48 -19.33 -17.75
C TYR A 126 -0.33 -18.76 -16.57
N LEU A 127 -0.17 -17.46 -16.29
CA LEU A 127 -0.96 -16.72 -15.29
C LEU A 127 -2.06 -15.90 -15.98
N GLU A 128 -3.19 -15.69 -15.30
CA GLU A 128 -4.21 -14.74 -15.77
C GLU A 128 -3.68 -13.31 -15.68
N PHE A 129 -4.09 -12.47 -16.64
CA PHE A 129 -3.66 -11.07 -16.71
C PHE A 129 -4.85 -10.12 -16.66
N PHE A 130 -4.72 -9.03 -15.91
CA PHE A 130 -5.67 -7.92 -15.92
C PHE A 130 -4.95 -6.57 -16.06
N PRO A 131 -5.31 -5.74 -17.06
CA PRO A 131 -4.69 -4.44 -17.24
C PRO A 131 -5.23 -3.43 -16.21
N ILE A 132 -4.36 -2.86 -15.40
CA ILE A 132 -4.74 -1.79 -14.46
C ILE A 132 -4.62 -0.39 -15.05
N GLY A 133 -4.16 -0.26 -16.29
CA GLY A 133 -3.84 1.03 -16.91
C GLY A 133 -2.52 1.62 -16.43
N GLY A 134 -2.30 2.89 -16.73
CA GLY A 134 -1.01 3.56 -16.53
C GLY A 134 0.11 3.05 -17.44
N ASP A 135 1.16 3.85 -17.58
CA ASP A 135 2.33 3.53 -18.38
C ASP A 135 3.58 3.59 -17.49
N PRO A 136 4.26 2.45 -17.27
CA PRO A 136 5.42 2.39 -16.38
C PRO A 136 6.59 3.23 -16.91
N ALA A 137 6.72 3.40 -18.23
CA ALA A 137 7.75 4.27 -18.81
C ALA A 137 7.44 5.74 -18.53
N LYS A 138 6.17 6.16 -18.56
CA LYS A 138 5.79 7.53 -18.16
C LYS A 138 5.92 7.76 -16.65
N LEU A 139 5.60 6.76 -15.84
CA LEU A 139 5.82 6.77 -14.39
C LEU A 139 7.31 6.93 -14.07
N MET A 140 8.17 6.11 -14.67
CA MET A 140 9.62 6.16 -14.47
C MET A 140 10.24 7.44 -15.05
N ALA A 141 9.89 7.83 -16.28
CA ALA A 141 10.38 9.07 -16.88
C ALA A 141 9.96 10.31 -16.08
N TYR A 142 8.78 10.29 -15.47
CA TYR A 142 8.36 11.33 -14.54
C TYR A 142 9.18 11.29 -13.24
N MET A 143 9.38 10.12 -12.63
CA MET A 143 10.21 9.99 -11.42
C MET A 143 11.68 10.42 -11.66
N VAL A 144 12.18 10.28 -12.89
CA VAL A 144 13.51 10.76 -13.29
C VAL A 144 13.52 12.27 -13.53
N LYS A 145 12.49 12.84 -14.19
CA LYS A 145 12.42 14.28 -14.54
C LYS A 145 11.96 15.18 -13.40
N ASN A 146 11.08 14.66 -12.56
CA ASN A 146 10.53 15.29 -11.37
C ASN A 146 10.80 14.34 -10.21
N PRO A 147 12.07 14.27 -9.78
CA PRO A 147 12.43 13.39 -8.71
C PRO A 147 11.65 13.82 -7.47
N GLY A 148 10.77 12.92 -7.00
CA GLY A 148 9.81 13.17 -5.93
C GLY A 148 8.38 12.68 -6.18
N LEU A 149 7.82 12.00 -5.18
CA LEU A 149 6.37 11.74 -5.13
C LEU A 149 5.56 13.03 -4.93
N ILE A 150 6.23 14.10 -4.47
CA ILE A 150 5.66 15.41 -4.13
C ILE A 150 5.93 16.39 -5.29
N PRO A 151 4.92 17.04 -5.85
CA PRO A 151 5.14 18.10 -6.83
C PRO A 151 5.89 19.26 -6.18
N GLN A 152 7.01 19.69 -6.77
CA GLN A 152 7.63 20.96 -6.39
C GLN A 152 6.63 22.11 -6.63
N ILE A 153 6.64 23.16 -5.80
CA ILE A 153 5.78 24.34 -6.01
C ILE A 153 6.01 24.97 -7.40
N LYS A 154 7.18 24.74 -8.03
CA LYS A 154 7.47 25.15 -9.41
C LYS A 154 6.74 24.34 -10.50
N THR A 155 6.37 23.07 -10.26
CA THR A 155 5.59 22.23 -11.21
C THR A 155 4.08 22.50 -11.16
N LEU A 156 3.62 23.43 -10.31
CA LEU A 156 2.23 23.94 -10.33
C LEU A 156 1.87 24.68 -11.62
N ARG A 157 2.84 25.07 -12.45
CA ARG A 157 2.59 25.88 -13.66
C ARG A 157 2.19 25.10 -14.91
N ASP A 158 2.49 23.79 -15.02
CA ASP A 158 2.44 23.09 -16.32
C ASP A 158 1.41 21.94 -16.45
N GLY A 159 0.45 21.80 -15.53
CA GLY A 159 -0.66 20.85 -15.68
C GLY A 159 -0.31 19.35 -15.53
N GLU A 160 0.97 19.01 -15.34
CA GLU A 160 1.48 17.65 -15.11
C GLU A 160 0.85 16.97 -13.88
N ILE A 161 0.55 17.73 -12.83
CA ILE A 161 -0.11 17.22 -11.61
C ILE A 161 -1.48 16.61 -11.93
N LYS A 162 -2.24 17.25 -12.82
CA LYS A 162 -3.58 16.77 -13.20
C LYS A 162 -3.49 15.48 -14.01
N GLN A 163 -2.49 15.35 -14.89
CA GLN A 163 -2.25 14.11 -15.64
C GLN A 163 -1.83 12.96 -14.70
N LYS A 164 -0.98 13.22 -13.70
CA LYS A 164 -0.60 12.24 -12.67
C LYS A 164 -1.81 11.76 -11.87
N GLN A 165 -2.64 12.68 -11.39
CA GLN A 165 -3.83 12.31 -10.62
C GLN A 165 -4.82 11.49 -11.46
N VAL A 166 -4.92 11.75 -12.77
CA VAL A 166 -5.73 10.95 -13.70
C VAL A 166 -5.15 9.54 -13.86
N MET A 167 -3.83 9.41 -14.07
CA MET A 167 -3.17 8.11 -14.20
C MET A 167 -3.26 7.29 -12.91
N VAL A 168 -3.05 7.90 -11.74
CA VAL A 168 -3.24 7.20 -10.46
C VAL A 168 -4.69 6.80 -10.26
N ALA A 169 -5.66 7.67 -10.60
CA ALA A 169 -7.07 7.31 -10.52
C ALA A 169 -7.43 6.13 -11.45
N GLU A 170 -6.87 6.10 -12.67
CA GLU A 170 -7.00 4.98 -13.61
C GLU A 170 -6.44 3.69 -12.99
N MET A 171 -5.23 3.72 -12.42
CA MET A 171 -4.63 2.57 -11.75
C MET A 171 -5.45 2.07 -10.56
N LEU A 172 -5.97 2.99 -9.73
CA LEU A 172 -6.82 2.63 -8.60
C LEU A 172 -8.11 1.93 -9.07
N ASP A 173 -8.76 2.47 -10.11
CA ASP A 173 -9.94 1.87 -10.73
C ASP A 173 -9.62 0.50 -11.37
N GLY A 174 -8.51 0.39 -12.10
CA GLY A 174 -8.03 -0.85 -12.67
C GLY A 174 -7.75 -1.94 -11.62
N CYS A 175 -7.12 -1.57 -10.51
CA CYS A 175 -6.91 -2.46 -9.36
C CYS A 175 -8.26 -2.93 -8.77
N TRP A 176 -9.25 -2.05 -8.61
CA TRP A 176 -10.58 -2.46 -8.15
C TRP A 176 -11.24 -3.44 -9.11
N LYS A 177 -11.24 -3.12 -10.41
CA LYS A 177 -11.83 -3.97 -11.45
C LYS A 177 -11.17 -5.33 -11.52
N SER A 178 -9.84 -5.40 -11.37
CA SER A 178 -9.12 -6.68 -11.34
C SER A 178 -9.63 -7.66 -10.26
N CYS A 179 -10.26 -7.14 -9.20
CA CYS A 179 -10.79 -7.95 -8.10
C CYS A 179 -12.17 -8.55 -8.36
N ILE A 180 -12.98 -8.00 -9.28
CA ILE A 180 -14.40 -8.37 -9.43
C ILE A 180 -14.89 -8.50 -10.88
N GLU A 181 -14.14 -7.99 -11.85
CA GLU A 181 -14.49 -8.10 -13.26
C GLU A 181 -13.98 -9.41 -13.86
N ASP A 182 -14.72 -9.88 -14.85
CA ASP A 182 -14.39 -11.08 -15.60
C ASP A 182 -13.06 -10.88 -16.35
N ASP A 183 -12.39 -11.97 -16.72
CA ASP A 183 -11.16 -11.91 -17.52
C ASP A 183 -11.41 -11.14 -18.84
N PRO A 184 -10.56 -10.16 -19.19
CA PRO A 184 -10.79 -9.31 -20.35
C PRO A 184 -10.90 -10.07 -21.68
N ASP A 185 -10.25 -11.22 -21.81
CA ASP A 185 -10.17 -11.96 -23.08
C ASP A 185 -11.10 -13.16 -23.09
N THR A 186 -10.98 -14.03 -22.09
CA THR A 186 -11.75 -15.28 -21.98
C THR A 186 -13.18 -15.03 -21.51
N LYS A 187 -13.45 -13.86 -20.92
CA LYS A 187 -14.72 -13.51 -20.26
C LYS A 187 -15.07 -14.44 -19.10
N GLU A 188 -14.09 -15.19 -18.58
CA GLU A 188 -14.30 -16.02 -17.42
C GLU A 188 -14.49 -15.16 -16.17
N PRO A 189 -15.61 -15.32 -15.42
CA PRO A 189 -15.82 -14.59 -14.19
C PRO A 189 -14.70 -14.82 -13.17
N PHE A 190 -14.39 -13.79 -12.40
CA PHE A 190 -13.39 -13.86 -11.34
C PHE A 190 -13.77 -12.89 -10.23
N VAL A 191 -13.75 -13.38 -8.99
CA VAL A 191 -13.82 -12.55 -7.79
C VAL A 191 -12.71 -12.96 -6.84
N ALA A 192 -11.94 -12.00 -6.34
CA ALA A 192 -10.83 -12.25 -5.43
C ALA A 192 -11.32 -12.73 -4.05
N ASP A 193 -10.67 -13.78 -3.56
CA ASP A 193 -10.79 -14.30 -2.19
C ASP A 193 -9.66 -13.78 -1.28
N ALA A 194 -8.54 -13.32 -1.88
CA ALA A 194 -7.42 -12.65 -1.23
C ALA A 194 -6.68 -11.72 -2.19
N ILE A 195 -5.97 -10.73 -1.66
CA ILE A 195 -5.14 -9.78 -2.43
C ILE A 195 -3.69 -9.89 -1.97
N ILE A 196 -2.77 -10.00 -2.91
CA ILE A 196 -1.34 -9.71 -2.71
C ILE A 196 -1.04 -8.42 -3.47
N ALA A 197 -0.24 -7.51 -2.90
CA ALA A 197 0.09 -6.28 -3.62
C ALA A 197 1.45 -5.70 -3.22
N ASN A 198 2.05 -4.93 -4.12
CA ASN A 198 3.12 -4.02 -3.73
C ASN A 198 2.55 -2.65 -3.25
N PRO A 199 3.22 -1.95 -2.32
CA PRO A 199 2.75 -0.66 -1.81
C PRO A 199 2.47 0.41 -2.88
N PRO A 200 3.28 0.53 -3.97
CA PRO A 200 3.01 1.49 -5.04
C PRO A 200 1.65 1.36 -5.75
N SER A 201 0.91 0.27 -5.55
CA SER A 201 -0.44 0.13 -6.11
C SER A 201 -1.49 1.01 -5.42
N PHE A 202 -1.30 1.37 -4.14
CA PHE A 202 -2.17 2.21 -3.29
C PHE A 202 -3.66 1.79 -3.14
N ALA A 203 -4.19 0.92 -4.01
CA ALA A 203 -5.57 0.45 -4.00
C ALA A 203 -5.80 -0.73 -3.04
N HIS A 204 -4.76 -1.49 -2.73
CA HIS A 204 -4.76 -2.78 -2.04
C HIS A 204 -5.69 -2.84 -0.80
N VAL A 205 -5.43 -2.04 0.24
CA VAL A 205 -6.18 -2.06 1.51
C VAL A 205 -7.63 -1.61 1.30
N HIS A 206 -7.87 -0.72 0.32
CA HIS A 206 -9.19 -0.20 0.03
C HIS A 206 -10.04 -1.23 -0.73
N CYS A 207 -9.46 -1.94 -1.69
CA CYS A 207 -10.13 -3.06 -2.38
C CYS A 207 -10.46 -4.19 -1.39
N ALA A 208 -9.48 -4.54 -0.53
CA ALA A 208 -9.65 -5.53 0.53
C ALA A 208 -10.76 -5.15 1.52
N GLN A 209 -10.83 -3.86 1.88
CA GLN A 209 -11.89 -3.34 2.74
C GLN A 209 -13.28 -3.46 2.09
N ALA A 210 -13.41 -3.13 0.80
CA ALA A 210 -14.70 -3.18 0.12
C ALA A 210 -15.22 -4.63 -0.05
N LEU A 211 -14.30 -5.58 -0.29
CA LEU A 211 -14.62 -7.00 -0.45
C LEU A 211 -14.72 -7.77 0.89
N GLY A 212 -14.11 -7.25 1.94
CA GLY A 212 -13.98 -7.92 3.23
C GLY A 212 -13.09 -9.17 3.15
N ILE A 213 -11.97 -9.09 2.44
CA ILE A 213 -11.01 -10.19 2.21
C ILE A 213 -9.61 -9.81 2.73
N PRO A 214 -8.71 -10.77 3.02
CA PRO A 214 -7.36 -10.43 3.46
C PRO A 214 -6.52 -9.79 2.34
N VAL A 215 -5.56 -8.97 2.78
CA VAL A 215 -4.54 -8.36 1.94
C VAL A 215 -3.17 -8.59 2.54
N HIS A 216 -2.20 -8.95 1.71
CA HIS A 216 -0.81 -9.17 2.08
C HIS A 216 0.07 -8.28 1.20
N LEU A 217 0.94 -7.48 1.81
CA LEU A 217 1.87 -6.63 1.08
C LEU A 217 3.19 -7.34 0.87
N MET A 218 3.69 -7.33 -0.35
CA MET A 218 5.03 -7.87 -0.65
C MET A 218 5.84 -6.86 -1.41
N PHE A 219 7.12 -6.72 -1.07
CA PHE A 219 7.95 -5.74 -1.74
C PHE A 219 9.44 -6.04 -1.72
N THR A 220 10.15 -5.47 -2.67
CA THR A 220 11.59 -5.64 -2.83
C THR A 220 12.39 -4.63 -2.04
N MET A 221 11.83 -3.48 -1.63
CA MET A 221 12.53 -2.50 -0.79
C MET A 221 11.79 -2.23 0.52
N PRO A 222 12.48 -1.79 1.59
CA PRO A 222 11.83 -1.51 2.86
C PRO A 222 10.76 -0.42 2.77
N TRP A 223 9.60 -0.71 3.37
CA TRP A 223 8.44 0.19 3.43
C TRP A 223 7.86 0.31 4.86
N SER A 224 8.27 -0.57 5.77
CA SER A 224 7.83 -0.64 7.15
C SER A 224 8.83 0.05 8.07
N SER A 225 8.33 0.90 8.95
CA SER A 225 9.11 1.66 9.92
C SER A 225 10.11 0.78 10.69
N THR A 226 11.38 1.19 10.74
CA THR A 226 12.43 0.54 11.55
C THR A 226 13.52 1.53 11.95
N LYS A 227 14.17 1.23 13.07
CA LYS A 227 15.35 1.91 13.59
C LYS A 227 16.65 1.42 12.94
N ALA A 228 16.63 0.33 12.17
CA ALA A 228 17.84 -0.31 11.62
C ALA A 228 18.46 0.44 10.42
N PHE A 229 17.63 0.98 9.53
CA PHE A 229 18.04 1.72 8.34
C PHE A 229 16.95 2.71 7.91
N PRO A 230 17.30 3.81 7.21
CA PRO A 230 16.33 4.81 6.80
C PRO A 230 15.44 4.29 5.66
N HIS A 231 14.30 4.96 5.47
CA HIS A 231 13.43 4.74 4.32
C HIS A 231 14.24 4.93 3.01
N PRO A 232 14.19 4.01 2.03
CA PRO A 232 15.00 4.09 0.81
C PRO A 232 14.81 5.39 0.03
N LEU A 233 13.57 5.89 -0.01
CA LEU A 233 13.21 7.17 -0.67
C LEU A 233 13.55 8.43 0.15
N ALA A 234 14.24 8.35 1.28
CA ALA A 234 14.59 9.51 2.11
C ALA A 234 16.09 9.83 2.04
N ASN A 235 16.42 11.11 1.82
CA ASN A 235 17.74 11.68 2.05
C ASN A 235 17.76 12.30 3.46
N MET A 236 18.80 12.03 4.23
CA MET A 236 18.97 12.61 5.57
C MET A 236 20.05 13.69 5.53
N ASN A 237 19.70 14.89 5.97
CA ASN A 237 20.69 15.93 6.25
C ASN A 237 21.23 15.74 7.68
N SER A 238 22.50 16.08 7.88
CA SER A 238 23.21 15.84 9.16
C SER A 238 22.48 16.50 10.35
N THR A 239 22.31 15.75 11.44
CA THR A 239 21.63 16.22 12.66
C THR A 239 22.26 15.66 13.94
N ASP A 240 21.93 16.30 15.07
CA ASP A 240 22.19 15.83 16.44
C ASP A 240 21.23 14.72 16.90
N MET A 241 20.27 14.30 16.05
CA MET A 241 19.30 13.26 16.37
C MET A 241 19.98 11.88 16.39
N ASN A 242 19.59 11.02 17.33
CA ASN A 242 20.06 9.63 17.37
C ASN A 242 19.78 8.96 16.00
N PRO A 243 20.80 8.36 15.33
CA PRO A 243 20.63 7.72 14.02
C PRO A 243 19.53 6.66 13.96
N ARG A 244 19.30 5.91 15.05
CA ARG A 244 18.22 4.91 15.13
C ARG A 244 16.84 5.57 15.09
N THR A 245 16.66 6.66 15.83
CA THR A 245 15.43 7.45 15.81
C THR A 245 15.23 8.14 14.47
N ALA A 246 16.31 8.69 13.90
CA ALA A 246 16.29 9.32 12.58
C ALA A 246 15.81 8.35 11.48
N ASN A 247 16.33 7.11 11.47
CA ASN A 247 15.88 6.05 10.57
C ASN A 247 14.36 5.84 10.65
N TRP A 248 13.81 5.67 11.86
CA TRP A 248 12.38 5.44 12.03
C TRP A 248 11.54 6.65 11.58
N VAL A 249 11.99 7.88 11.88
CA VAL A 249 11.31 9.13 11.51
C VAL A 249 11.19 9.27 9.98
N THR A 250 12.17 8.80 9.21
CA THR A 250 12.12 8.90 7.75
C THR A 250 10.91 8.20 7.14
N TYR A 251 10.48 7.05 7.68
CA TYR A 251 9.29 6.33 7.21
C TYR A 251 8.02 7.17 7.42
N GLY A 252 7.83 7.71 8.62
CA GLY A 252 6.67 8.53 8.93
C GLY A 252 6.59 9.80 8.08
N VAL A 253 7.73 10.42 7.75
CA VAL A 253 7.77 11.61 6.89
C VAL A 253 7.45 11.26 5.44
N VAL A 254 8.06 10.21 4.89
CA VAL A 254 7.81 9.78 3.50
C VAL A 254 6.35 9.38 3.29
N GLU A 255 5.79 8.60 4.21
CA GLU A 255 4.38 8.21 4.18
C GLU A 255 3.43 9.41 4.30
N TRP A 256 3.75 10.35 5.20
CA TRP A 256 2.96 11.57 5.36
C TRP A 256 2.89 12.37 4.05
N LEU A 257 4.04 12.55 3.41
CA LEU A 257 4.14 13.29 2.15
C LEU A 257 3.46 12.56 1.00
N THR A 258 3.57 11.23 0.96
CA THR A 258 2.85 10.39 0.00
C THR A 258 1.33 10.55 0.14
N TRP A 259 0.83 10.53 1.38
CA TRP A 259 -0.59 10.74 1.63
C TRP A 259 -1.07 12.15 1.31
N GLN A 260 -0.27 13.20 1.54
CA GLN A 260 -0.65 14.55 1.10
C GLN A 260 -0.77 14.65 -0.43
N GLY A 261 0.12 13.97 -1.17
CA GLY A 261 0.09 13.99 -2.63
C GLY A 261 -1.06 13.20 -3.24
N LEU A 262 -1.48 12.10 -2.61
CA LEU A 262 -2.42 11.13 -3.19
C LEU A 262 -3.73 10.95 -2.43
N GLY A 263 -3.83 11.41 -1.18
CA GLY A 263 -4.97 11.16 -0.29
C GLY A 263 -6.31 11.63 -0.86
N ASP A 264 -6.33 12.75 -1.59
CA ASP A 264 -7.52 13.23 -2.28
C ASP A 264 -7.95 12.32 -3.46
N VAL A 265 -6.98 11.79 -4.21
CA VAL A 265 -7.24 10.86 -5.32
C VAL A 265 -7.77 9.54 -4.76
N ILE A 266 -7.11 9.03 -3.71
CA ILE A 266 -7.50 7.82 -2.99
C ILE A 266 -8.90 7.98 -2.40
N ASN A 267 -9.21 9.09 -1.73
CA ASN A 267 -10.54 9.31 -1.15
C ASN A 267 -11.64 9.48 -2.20
N ARG A 268 -11.35 10.03 -3.38
CA ARG A 268 -12.29 10.04 -4.52
C ARG A 268 -12.54 8.62 -5.04
N PHE A 269 -11.49 7.82 -5.18
CA PHE A 269 -11.61 6.41 -5.54
C PHE A 269 -12.40 5.61 -4.50
N ARG A 270 -12.12 5.80 -3.20
CA ARG A 270 -12.89 5.20 -2.11
C ARG A 270 -14.37 5.54 -2.20
N ALA A 271 -14.70 6.79 -2.49
CA ALA A 271 -16.09 7.20 -2.70
C ALA A 271 -16.73 6.52 -3.93
N SER A 272 -15.98 6.24 -5.01
CA SER A 272 -16.52 5.54 -6.19
C SER A 272 -16.81 4.05 -5.94
N ILE A 273 -16.20 3.47 -4.91
CA ILE A 273 -16.45 2.09 -4.45
C ILE A 273 -17.22 2.05 -3.11
N ASP A 274 -18.00 3.09 -2.81
CA ASP A 274 -18.86 3.17 -1.62
C ASP A 274 -18.13 3.00 -0.27
N LEU A 275 -16.89 3.48 -0.16
CA LEU A 275 -16.14 3.53 1.09
C LEU A 275 -16.09 4.95 1.67
N ALA A 276 -16.05 5.03 3.01
CA ALA A 276 -15.85 6.29 3.73
C ALA A 276 -14.45 6.86 3.47
N SER A 277 -14.27 8.18 3.46
CA SER A 277 -12.95 8.79 3.37
C SER A 277 -12.05 8.38 4.55
N VAL A 278 -10.75 8.19 4.27
CA VAL A 278 -9.73 8.03 5.30
C VAL A 278 -9.26 9.42 5.75
N PRO A 279 -9.22 9.69 7.06
CA PRO A 279 -8.69 10.95 7.60
C PRO A 279 -7.21 11.16 7.23
N ALA A 280 -6.81 12.42 7.05
CA ALA A 280 -5.44 12.79 6.71
C ALA A 280 -4.39 12.34 7.75
N THR A 281 -4.82 12.13 9.00
CA THR A 281 -3.97 11.67 10.10
C THR A 281 -3.77 10.16 10.13
N GLU A 282 -4.66 9.39 9.50
CA GLU A 282 -4.61 7.92 9.52
C GLU A 282 -3.97 7.32 8.27
N GLY A 283 -4.16 7.97 7.12
CA GLY A 283 -3.65 7.50 5.84
C GLY A 283 -2.15 7.15 5.83
N PRO A 284 -1.25 8.02 6.35
CA PRO A 284 0.19 7.76 6.38
C PRO A 284 0.64 6.51 7.16
N CYS A 285 -0.20 5.97 8.03
CA CYS A 285 0.18 4.84 8.88
C CYS A 285 -0.82 3.70 8.76
N LEU A 286 -1.57 3.63 7.65
CA LEU A 286 -2.68 2.71 7.51
C LEU A 286 -2.24 1.24 7.54
N ALA A 287 -1.14 0.90 6.85
CA ALA A 287 -0.63 -0.47 6.83
C ALA A 287 -0.14 -0.91 8.22
N GLU A 288 0.60 -0.04 8.93
CA GLU A 288 1.10 -0.32 10.28
C GLU A 288 -0.04 -0.37 11.31
N ALA A 289 -1.02 0.54 11.23
CA ALA A 289 -2.14 0.62 12.16
C ALA A 289 -3.14 -0.54 12.03
N LEU A 290 -3.25 -1.11 10.83
CA LEU A 290 -4.07 -2.28 10.56
C LEU A 290 -3.29 -3.60 10.71
N GLU A 291 -2.00 -3.53 11.06
CA GLU A 291 -1.10 -4.69 11.14
C GLU A 291 -1.15 -5.54 9.86
N ILE A 292 -1.15 -4.88 8.69
CA ILE A 292 -1.23 -5.58 7.41
C ILE A 292 0.02 -6.48 7.26
N PRO A 293 -0.15 -7.79 7.02
CA PRO A 293 0.96 -8.70 6.79
C PRO A 293 1.87 -8.20 5.67
N PHE A 294 3.17 -8.25 5.92
CA PHE A 294 4.19 -7.77 4.99
C PHE A 294 5.25 -8.86 4.74
N THR A 295 5.68 -9.02 3.50
CA THR A 295 6.79 -9.92 3.16
C THR A 295 7.77 -9.25 2.24
N TYR A 296 9.01 -9.22 2.68
CA TYR A 296 10.10 -8.63 1.94
C TYR A 296 10.85 -9.68 1.12
N CYS A 297 10.93 -9.41 -0.17
CA CYS A 297 11.44 -10.31 -1.19
C CYS A 297 12.95 -10.12 -1.39
N TRP A 298 13.72 -10.16 -0.29
CA TRP A 298 15.18 -10.08 -0.30
C TRP A 298 15.81 -11.11 0.63
N SER A 299 17.09 -11.40 0.38
CA SER A 299 17.85 -12.36 1.16
C SER A 299 18.13 -11.84 2.58
N PRO A 300 17.77 -12.60 3.65
CA PRO A 300 18.18 -12.28 5.02
C PRO A 300 19.70 -12.37 5.21
N ALA A 301 20.44 -13.04 4.32
CA ALA A 301 21.90 -13.04 4.33
C ALA A 301 22.51 -11.68 3.99
N LEU A 302 21.83 -10.89 3.15
CA LEU A 302 22.24 -9.52 2.82
C LEU A 302 21.65 -8.50 3.80
N VAL A 303 20.32 -8.53 3.99
CA VAL A 303 19.60 -7.63 4.89
C VAL A 303 18.76 -8.45 5.86
N PRO A 304 19.23 -8.68 7.09
CA PRO A 304 18.49 -9.48 8.06
C PRO A 304 17.20 -8.75 8.50
N LYS A 305 16.21 -9.52 8.95
CA LYS A 305 14.99 -8.97 9.57
C LYS A 305 15.37 -8.07 10.76
N PRO A 306 15.03 -6.77 10.74
CA PRO A 306 15.14 -5.89 11.89
C PRO A 306 14.44 -6.45 13.13
N ARG A 307 15.07 -6.27 14.30
CA ARG A 307 14.55 -6.78 15.59
C ARG A 307 13.28 -6.08 16.05
N ASP A 308 13.07 -4.86 15.59
CA ASP A 308 11.89 -4.04 15.89
C ASP A 308 10.71 -4.31 14.93
N TRP A 309 10.84 -5.26 14.00
CA TRP A 309 9.71 -5.69 13.18
C TRP A 309 8.88 -6.78 13.85
N PRO A 310 7.54 -6.64 13.85
CA PRO A 310 6.62 -7.63 14.43
C PRO A 310 6.60 -8.96 13.63
N SER A 311 5.88 -9.94 14.16
CA SER A 311 5.79 -11.28 13.58
C SER A 311 5.01 -11.36 12.26
N HIS A 312 4.19 -10.36 11.94
CA HIS A 312 3.47 -10.28 10.66
C HIS A 312 4.31 -9.69 9.52
N ILE A 313 5.57 -9.33 9.78
CA ILE A 313 6.52 -8.82 8.78
C ILE A 313 7.65 -9.83 8.61
N ASP A 314 7.78 -10.40 7.43
CA ASP A 314 8.77 -11.44 7.13
C ASP A 314 9.80 -11.00 6.09
N VAL A 315 11.00 -11.60 6.15
CA VAL A 315 12.05 -11.48 5.13
C VAL A 315 12.32 -12.90 4.64
N CYS A 316 11.93 -13.19 3.40
CA CYS A 316 11.81 -14.59 2.94
C CYS A 316 12.96 -15.07 2.05
N GLY A 317 13.69 -14.16 1.41
CA GLY A 317 14.60 -14.48 0.30
C GLY A 317 14.18 -13.77 -0.98
N PHE A 318 15.11 -13.64 -1.93
CA PHE A 318 14.79 -13.14 -3.27
C PHE A 318 13.95 -14.14 -4.07
N PHE A 319 13.09 -13.65 -4.96
CA PHE A 319 12.25 -14.49 -5.80
C PHE A 319 12.93 -14.72 -7.14
N PHE A 320 13.65 -15.83 -7.25
CA PHE A 320 14.23 -16.27 -8.51
C PHE A 320 13.25 -17.20 -9.24
N GLY A 321 13.20 -17.06 -10.57
CA GLY A 321 12.49 -18.00 -11.45
C GLY A 321 13.35 -19.20 -11.79
N GLU A 322 12.87 -20.03 -12.71
CA GLU A 322 13.68 -21.11 -13.26
C GLU A 322 14.90 -20.56 -14.03
N PRO A 323 16.07 -21.22 -13.96
CA PRO A 323 17.23 -20.83 -14.74
C PRO A 323 16.91 -20.79 -16.24
N SER A 324 17.37 -19.75 -16.92
CA SER A 324 17.15 -19.60 -18.35
C SER A 324 17.96 -20.63 -19.15
N SER A 325 17.30 -21.33 -20.07
CA SER A 325 17.97 -22.11 -21.12
C SER A 325 18.42 -21.15 -22.23
N TYR A 326 19.55 -20.48 -22.02
CA TYR A 326 20.11 -19.52 -22.96
C TYR A 326 21.29 -20.10 -23.75
N ILE A 327 21.30 -19.90 -25.06
CA ILE A 327 22.42 -20.24 -25.94
C ILE A 327 23.04 -18.92 -26.40
N PRO A 328 24.30 -18.62 -26.03
CA PRO A 328 24.93 -17.38 -26.42
C PRO A 328 25.19 -17.32 -27.93
N PRO A 329 25.10 -16.14 -28.56
CA PRO A 329 25.62 -15.92 -29.90
C PRO A 329 27.11 -16.26 -29.97
N ALA A 330 27.58 -16.73 -31.14
CA ALA A 330 28.97 -17.15 -31.33
C ALA A 330 29.98 -16.07 -30.92
N GLU A 331 29.73 -14.82 -31.29
CA GLU A 331 30.59 -13.68 -30.95
C GLU A 331 30.76 -13.48 -29.43
N LEU A 332 29.69 -13.70 -28.66
CA LEU A 332 29.74 -13.60 -27.19
C LEU A 332 30.52 -14.79 -26.60
N ALA A 333 30.28 -16.00 -27.11
CA ALA A 333 31.01 -17.18 -26.67
C ALA A 333 32.51 -17.05 -26.94
N GLU A 334 32.90 -16.63 -28.15
CA GLU A 334 34.28 -16.37 -28.54
C GLU A 334 34.93 -15.30 -27.65
N PHE A 335 34.23 -14.20 -27.37
CA PHE A 335 34.74 -13.15 -26.47
C PHE A 335 34.98 -13.68 -25.05
N LEU A 336 34.05 -14.47 -24.51
CA LEU A 336 34.20 -15.06 -23.17
C LEU A 336 35.41 -16.00 -23.10
N GLU A 337 35.60 -16.85 -24.12
CA GLU A 337 36.70 -17.82 -24.21
C GLU A 337 38.08 -17.18 -24.49
N ALA A 338 38.12 -16.00 -25.11
CA ALA A 338 39.36 -15.36 -25.55
C ALA A 338 40.30 -14.86 -24.42
N GLY A 339 39.95 -15.00 -23.14
CA GLY A 339 40.80 -14.48 -22.05
C GLY A 339 40.21 -14.57 -20.64
N SER A 340 40.62 -13.67 -19.76
CA SER A 340 40.17 -13.62 -18.35
C SER A 340 38.70 -13.19 -18.22
N PRO A 341 37.92 -13.72 -17.25
CA PRO A 341 36.50 -13.37 -17.11
C PRO A 341 36.26 -11.84 -17.08
N PRO A 342 35.39 -11.31 -17.96
CA PRO A 342 35.18 -9.87 -18.04
C PRO A 342 34.37 -9.32 -16.86
N VAL A 343 34.35 -8.00 -16.71
CA VAL A 343 33.44 -7.28 -15.81
C VAL A 343 32.18 -6.90 -16.57
N TYR A 344 30.99 -7.21 -16.04
CA TYR A 344 29.75 -6.71 -16.61
C TYR A 344 29.49 -5.27 -16.18
N ILE A 345 29.09 -4.41 -17.10
CA ILE A 345 28.69 -3.03 -16.84
C ILE A 345 27.33 -2.76 -17.50
N GLY A 346 26.30 -2.51 -16.70
CA GLY A 346 24.96 -2.27 -17.21
C GLY A 346 24.09 -1.46 -16.25
N PHE A 347 23.65 -0.30 -16.71
CA PHE A 347 22.80 0.60 -15.91
C PHE A 347 21.30 0.40 -16.16
N GLY A 348 20.89 -0.56 -16.99
CA GLY A 348 19.48 -0.83 -17.29
C GLY A 348 18.82 0.28 -18.12
N SER A 349 17.49 0.37 -18.05
CA SER A 349 16.66 1.31 -18.81
C SER A 349 16.65 2.73 -18.22
N ILE A 350 17.82 3.29 -17.92
CA ILE A 350 17.92 4.63 -17.33
C ILE A 350 18.00 5.68 -18.43
N VAL A 351 17.20 6.74 -18.28
CA VAL A 351 17.29 7.94 -19.11
C VAL A 351 18.43 8.79 -18.57
N VAL A 352 19.51 8.92 -19.35
CA VAL A 352 20.69 9.71 -19.00
C VAL A 352 20.76 10.92 -19.92
N ASP A 353 21.03 12.11 -19.39
CA ASP A 353 21.07 13.36 -20.16
C ASP A 353 22.17 13.38 -21.22
N ASN A 354 23.30 12.72 -20.95
CA ASN A 354 24.45 12.62 -21.87
C ASN A 354 24.99 11.18 -21.92
N PRO A 355 24.38 10.30 -22.73
CA PRO A 355 24.80 8.91 -22.89
C PRO A 355 26.24 8.76 -23.41
N GLU A 356 26.68 9.64 -24.30
CA GLU A 356 28.02 9.60 -24.88
C GLU A 356 29.10 9.83 -23.82
N LYS A 357 28.91 10.82 -22.95
CA LYS A 357 29.82 11.08 -21.83
C LYS A 357 29.89 9.87 -20.88
N LEU A 358 28.76 9.24 -20.59
CA LEU A 358 28.72 8.06 -19.73
C LEU A 358 29.55 6.90 -20.33
N ILE A 359 29.41 6.64 -21.63
CA ILE A 359 30.20 5.61 -22.32
C ILE A 359 31.68 5.93 -22.27
N GLN A 360 32.06 7.18 -22.58
CA GLN A 360 33.46 7.60 -22.52
C GLN A 360 34.05 7.39 -21.12
N THR A 361 33.28 7.71 -20.07
CA THR A 361 33.68 7.45 -18.68
C THR A 361 33.87 5.96 -18.40
N VAL A 362 32.93 5.12 -18.85
CA VAL A 362 33.00 3.66 -18.68
C VAL A 362 34.22 3.08 -19.41
N LEU A 363 34.43 3.44 -20.68
CA LEU A 363 35.57 2.94 -21.47
C LEU A 363 36.91 3.38 -20.87
N ALA A 364 37.01 4.64 -20.43
CA ALA A 364 38.20 5.13 -19.76
C ALA A 364 38.46 4.39 -18.43
N ALA A 365 37.41 4.07 -17.66
CA ALA A 365 37.53 3.31 -16.41
C ALA A 365 37.98 1.87 -16.66
N VAL A 366 37.41 1.19 -17.67
CA VAL A 366 37.79 -0.17 -18.08
C VAL A 366 39.26 -0.21 -18.48
N SER A 367 39.70 0.75 -19.30
CA SER A 367 41.10 0.89 -19.73
C SER A 367 42.03 1.12 -18.53
N ARG A 368 41.67 2.01 -17.59
CA ARG A 368 42.46 2.29 -16.37
C ARG A 368 42.51 1.12 -15.40
N ALA A 369 41.42 0.37 -15.28
CA ALA A 369 41.36 -0.84 -14.46
C ALA A 369 42.14 -2.01 -15.09
N GLY A 370 42.38 -1.97 -16.42
CA GLY A 370 43.11 -3.01 -17.15
C GLY A 370 42.32 -4.32 -17.28
N VAL A 371 40.99 -4.22 -17.46
CA VAL A 371 40.08 -5.38 -17.48
C VAL A 371 39.39 -5.52 -18.82
N ARG A 372 38.90 -6.74 -19.11
CA ARG A 372 37.90 -6.95 -20.17
C ARG A 372 36.52 -6.61 -19.65
N ALA A 373 35.64 -6.07 -20.48
CA ALA A 373 34.30 -5.66 -20.07
C ALA A 373 33.20 -6.09 -21.05
N ILE A 374 32.04 -6.48 -20.51
CA ILE A 374 30.79 -6.61 -21.25
C ILE A 374 29.92 -5.41 -20.90
N VAL A 375 29.63 -4.56 -21.88
CA VAL A 375 28.83 -3.34 -21.70
C VAL A 375 27.44 -3.56 -22.28
N SER A 376 26.41 -3.46 -21.44
CA SER A 376 25.02 -3.53 -21.90
C SER A 376 24.63 -2.25 -22.63
N LYS A 377 24.06 -2.39 -23.84
CA LYS A 377 23.65 -1.25 -24.68
C LYS A 377 22.49 -0.45 -24.07
N GLY A 378 21.61 -1.08 -23.29
CA GLY A 378 20.46 -0.43 -22.65
C GLY A 378 19.51 0.29 -23.64
N TRP A 379 18.64 1.16 -23.11
CA TRP A 379 17.69 1.96 -23.92
C TRP A 379 18.36 3.10 -24.70
N SER A 380 19.56 3.49 -24.31
CA SER A 380 20.34 4.57 -24.89
C SER A 380 21.24 4.12 -26.05
N GLU A 381 21.11 2.86 -26.51
CA GLU A 381 21.93 2.29 -27.59
C GLU A 381 23.42 2.58 -27.37
N LEU A 382 23.89 2.38 -26.13
CA LEU A 382 25.23 2.78 -25.71
C LEU A 382 26.27 2.00 -26.52
N ALA A 383 26.86 2.64 -27.53
CA ALA A 383 27.90 2.09 -28.38
C ALA A 383 29.05 3.09 -28.51
N GLY A 384 30.27 2.62 -28.21
CA GLY A 384 31.52 3.36 -28.41
C GLY A 384 32.34 2.77 -29.55
N THR A 385 33.58 3.22 -29.68
CA THR A 385 34.56 2.67 -30.65
C THR A 385 34.88 1.22 -30.33
N SER A 386 35.04 0.37 -31.35
CA SER A 386 35.38 -1.05 -31.15
C SER A 386 36.74 -1.20 -30.46
N ASP A 387 36.75 -1.90 -29.34
CA ASP A 387 37.94 -2.26 -28.55
C ASP A 387 37.91 -3.78 -28.36
N GLU A 388 39.05 -4.45 -28.54
CA GLU A 388 39.17 -5.91 -28.36
C GLU A 388 38.85 -6.36 -26.92
N ASN A 389 38.94 -5.45 -25.94
CA ASN A 389 38.62 -5.72 -24.54
C ASN A 389 37.17 -5.40 -24.16
N VAL A 390 36.35 -4.88 -25.08
CA VAL A 390 34.97 -4.45 -24.79
C VAL A 390 33.98 -5.11 -25.74
N PHE A 391 33.05 -5.87 -25.16
CA PHE A 391 31.94 -6.47 -25.90
C PHE A 391 30.63 -5.77 -25.58
N TYR A 392 29.94 -5.26 -26.60
CA TYR A 392 28.65 -4.61 -26.44
C TYR A 392 27.50 -5.61 -26.60
N ILE A 393 26.76 -5.85 -25.52
CA ILE A 393 25.67 -6.84 -25.50
C ILE A 393 24.29 -6.17 -25.53
N GLY A 394 23.36 -6.78 -26.26
CA GLY A 394 21.94 -6.47 -26.18
C GLY A 394 21.27 -7.17 -24.98
N ASP A 395 20.02 -7.58 -25.15
CA ASP A 395 19.31 -8.34 -24.13
C ASP A 395 19.94 -9.73 -23.92
N CYS A 396 20.35 -10.00 -22.67
CA CYS A 396 20.91 -11.27 -22.24
C CYS A 396 20.40 -11.59 -20.82
N PRO A 397 19.97 -12.83 -20.54
CA PRO A 397 19.57 -13.23 -19.19
C PRO A 397 20.75 -13.08 -18.21
N HIS A 398 20.54 -12.33 -17.11
CA HIS A 398 21.59 -12.06 -16.13
C HIS A 398 21.95 -13.28 -15.29
N ASP A 399 20.99 -14.17 -15.04
CA ASP A 399 21.18 -15.44 -14.34
C ASP A 399 22.19 -16.34 -15.06
N TRP A 400 22.19 -16.31 -16.41
CA TRP A 400 23.21 -16.97 -17.22
C TRP A 400 24.50 -16.15 -17.28
N LEU A 401 24.42 -14.89 -17.67
CA LEU A 401 25.60 -14.06 -17.94
C LEU A 401 26.50 -13.90 -16.71
N PHE A 402 25.92 -13.73 -15.53
CA PHE A 402 26.69 -13.45 -14.31
C PHE A 402 27.47 -14.67 -13.80
N GLN A 403 27.24 -15.87 -14.35
CA GLN A 403 28.09 -17.04 -14.11
C GLN A 403 29.45 -16.91 -14.81
N HIS A 404 29.56 -16.06 -15.83
CA HIS A 404 30.72 -15.94 -16.72
C HIS A 404 31.55 -14.66 -16.51
N VAL A 405 31.25 -13.87 -15.47
CA VAL A 405 31.91 -12.57 -15.21
C VAL A 405 32.68 -12.58 -13.90
N ALA A 406 33.66 -11.70 -13.77
CA ALA A 406 34.44 -11.53 -12.54
C ALA A 406 33.72 -10.65 -11.51
N ALA A 407 33.06 -9.59 -11.98
CA ALA A 407 32.34 -8.62 -11.14
C ALA A 407 31.21 -7.98 -11.95
N VAL A 408 30.30 -7.31 -11.22
CA VAL A 408 29.12 -6.65 -11.80
C VAL A 408 29.11 -5.18 -11.41
N VAL A 409 28.97 -4.29 -12.38
CA VAL A 409 28.74 -2.84 -12.18
C VAL A 409 27.35 -2.51 -12.71
N HIS A 410 26.49 -1.95 -11.86
CA HIS A 410 25.14 -1.62 -12.27
C HIS A 410 24.51 -0.48 -11.47
N HIS A 411 23.29 -0.10 -11.85
CA HIS A 411 22.56 0.99 -11.24
C HIS A 411 22.09 0.75 -9.80
N GLY A 412 21.91 -0.52 -9.38
CA GLY A 412 21.51 -0.85 -8.01
C GLY A 412 20.08 -1.35 -7.87
N GLY A 413 19.40 -1.72 -8.96
CA GLY A 413 18.06 -2.30 -8.86
C GLY A 413 18.08 -3.64 -8.12
N ALA A 414 17.09 -3.86 -7.26
CA ALA A 414 17.01 -5.03 -6.37
C ALA A 414 17.29 -6.37 -7.08
N GLY A 415 16.66 -6.60 -8.25
CA GLY A 415 16.82 -7.85 -9.01
C GLY A 415 18.23 -8.05 -9.58
N THR A 416 18.88 -7.00 -10.07
CA THR A 416 20.26 -7.12 -10.60
C THR A 416 21.25 -7.34 -9.45
N THR A 417 21.07 -6.62 -8.34
CA THR A 417 21.87 -6.82 -7.11
C THR A 417 21.74 -8.25 -6.62
N ALA A 418 20.50 -8.77 -6.54
CA ALA A 418 20.23 -10.14 -6.14
C ALA A 418 20.90 -11.16 -7.05
N CYS A 419 20.82 -10.97 -8.37
CA CYS A 419 21.41 -11.87 -9.35
C CYS A 419 22.94 -11.89 -9.29
N GLY A 420 23.58 -10.73 -9.09
CA GLY A 420 25.03 -10.63 -8.93
C GLY A 420 25.50 -11.39 -7.69
N LEU A 421 24.88 -11.13 -6.54
CA LEU A 421 25.21 -11.77 -5.28
C LEU A 421 24.89 -13.27 -5.27
N LEU A 422 23.79 -13.72 -5.89
CA LEU A 422 23.46 -15.15 -6.00
C LEU A 422 24.58 -15.94 -6.71
N ASN A 423 25.20 -15.32 -7.72
CA ASN A 423 26.32 -15.89 -8.47
C ASN A 423 27.68 -15.68 -7.77
N GLY A 424 27.70 -15.09 -6.57
CA GLY A 424 28.92 -14.78 -5.82
C GLY A 424 29.80 -13.74 -6.51
N ARG A 425 29.20 -12.81 -7.27
CA ARG A 425 29.94 -11.76 -7.97
C ARG A 425 29.99 -10.49 -7.11
N PRO A 426 31.19 -9.96 -6.81
CA PRO A 426 31.32 -8.64 -6.21
C PRO A 426 30.65 -7.57 -7.08
N THR A 427 29.96 -6.64 -6.43
CA THR A 427 29.00 -5.75 -7.10
C THR A 427 29.28 -4.28 -6.77
N ALA A 428 29.61 -3.47 -7.78
CA ALA A 428 29.71 -2.02 -7.65
C ALA A 428 28.42 -1.34 -8.11
N ILE A 429 27.93 -0.39 -7.30
CA ILE A 429 26.62 0.23 -7.53
C ILE A 429 26.77 1.73 -7.81
N VAL A 430 26.22 2.17 -8.94
CA VAL A 430 26.14 3.57 -9.35
C VAL A 430 24.68 4.01 -9.33
N PRO A 431 24.15 4.51 -8.19
CA PRO A 431 22.74 4.85 -8.10
C PRO A 431 22.37 6.10 -8.89
N PHE A 432 21.19 6.02 -9.51
CA PHE A 432 20.52 7.11 -10.21
C PHE A 432 19.26 7.57 -9.47
N PHE A 433 18.43 6.64 -9.00
CA PHE A 433 17.21 7.01 -8.28
C PHE A 433 16.65 5.93 -7.35
N GLY A 434 15.72 6.34 -6.47
CA GLY A 434 14.85 5.42 -5.72
C GLY A 434 15.58 4.61 -4.66
N ASP A 435 15.48 3.29 -4.72
CA ASP A 435 16.06 2.32 -3.78
C ASP A 435 17.52 1.97 -4.05
N GLN A 436 18.04 2.40 -5.19
CA GLN A 436 19.39 2.05 -5.64
C GLN A 436 20.49 2.44 -4.63
N PRO A 437 20.48 3.64 -3.98
CA PRO A 437 21.44 3.95 -2.92
C PRO A 437 21.34 3.01 -1.72
N PHE A 438 20.13 2.55 -1.37
CA PHE A 438 19.95 1.62 -0.26
C PHE A 438 20.68 0.30 -0.54
N TRP A 439 20.47 -0.30 -1.73
CA TRP A 439 21.18 -1.52 -2.13
C TRP A 439 22.69 -1.34 -2.20
N GLY A 440 23.15 -0.21 -2.76
CA GLY A 440 24.55 0.18 -2.74
C GLY A 440 25.17 0.15 -1.35
N ASN A 441 24.48 0.77 -0.39
CA ASN A 441 24.93 0.78 1.00
C ASN A 441 24.88 -0.61 1.66
N MET A 442 23.90 -1.45 1.34
CA MET A 442 23.82 -2.81 1.90
C MET A 442 24.93 -3.71 1.38
N VAL A 443 25.22 -3.66 0.08
CA VAL A 443 26.33 -4.40 -0.54
C VAL A 443 27.68 -3.94 0.04
N ALA A 444 27.88 -2.62 0.17
CA ALA A 444 29.09 -2.05 0.74
C ALA A 444 29.30 -2.48 2.21
N ARG A 445 28.23 -2.44 3.02
CA ARG A 445 28.28 -2.89 4.42
C ARG A 445 28.58 -4.37 4.57
N ALA A 446 28.18 -5.18 3.59
CA ALA A 446 28.47 -6.61 3.56
C ALA A 446 29.88 -6.92 3.04
N GLY A 447 30.65 -5.92 2.57
CA GLY A 447 31.99 -6.10 2.01
C GLY A 447 32.01 -6.67 0.59
N ALA A 448 30.85 -6.98 0.01
CA ALA A 448 30.72 -7.57 -1.34
C ALA A 448 30.83 -6.53 -2.47
N GLY A 449 31.12 -5.27 -2.15
CA GLY A 449 31.30 -4.19 -3.10
C GLY A 449 31.76 -2.89 -2.43
N PRO A 450 32.17 -1.88 -3.21
CA PRO A 450 32.58 -0.58 -2.69
C PRO A 450 31.37 0.25 -2.28
N SER A 451 31.62 1.36 -1.57
CA SER A 451 30.59 2.39 -1.32
C SER A 451 29.92 2.82 -2.64
N PRO A 452 28.60 3.04 -2.66
CA PRO A 452 27.90 3.43 -3.88
C PRO A 452 28.42 4.76 -4.42
N ILE A 453 28.52 4.87 -5.75
CA ILE A 453 29.02 6.05 -6.45
C ILE A 453 27.84 6.87 -6.98
N PRO A 454 27.45 8.00 -6.36
CA PRO A 454 26.38 8.83 -6.90
C PRO A 454 26.65 9.16 -8.37
N HIS A 455 25.67 8.99 -9.26
CA HIS A 455 25.92 9.17 -10.70
C HIS A 455 26.51 10.55 -11.05
N ALA A 456 26.17 11.58 -10.27
CA ALA A 456 26.65 12.95 -10.43
C ALA A 456 28.16 13.09 -10.14
N GLU A 457 28.71 12.19 -9.34
CA GLU A 457 30.13 12.11 -8.96
C GLU A 457 30.89 11.07 -9.81
N LEU A 458 30.22 10.42 -10.77
CA LEU A 458 30.83 9.37 -11.57
C LEU A 458 31.94 9.93 -12.47
N ASP A 459 33.17 9.50 -12.21
CA ASP A 459 34.34 9.74 -13.04
C ASP A 459 35.13 8.44 -13.31
N PRO A 460 36.05 8.45 -14.30
CA PRO A 460 36.73 7.23 -14.69
C PRO A 460 37.71 6.67 -13.64
N ASP A 461 38.31 7.51 -12.79
CA ASP A 461 39.22 7.07 -11.73
C ASP A 461 38.46 6.43 -10.56
N ILE A 462 37.33 7.04 -10.16
CA ILE A 462 36.44 6.48 -9.14
C ILE A 462 35.88 5.14 -9.61
N LEU A 463 35.39 5.07 -10.85
CA LEU A 463 34.84 3.82 -11.39
C LEU A 463 35.93 2.74 -11.54
N ALA A 464 37.12 3.09 -12.00
CA ALA A 464 38.24 2.14 -12.09
C ALA A 464 38.62 1.61 -10.70
N SER A 465 38.67 2.47 -9.69
CA SER A 465 38.97 2.09 -8.30
C SER A 465 37.90 1.15 -7.73
N ALA A 466 36.62 1.41 -8.04
CA ALA A 466 35.52 0.54 -7.65
C ALA A 466 35.58 -0.84 -8.33
N ILE A 467 35.93 -0.88 -9.62
CA ILE A 467 36.17 -2.14 -10.34
C ILE A 467 37.32 -2.91 -9.70
N GLN A 468 38.44 -2.24 -9.40
CA GLN A 468 39.59 -2.87 -8.75
C GLN A 468 39.24 -3.40 -7.36
N PHE A 469 38.44 -2.67 -6.57
CA PHE A 469 37.94 -3.16 -5.29
C PHE A 469 37.16 -4.47 -5.45
N CYS A 470 36.24 -4.53 -6.43
CA CYS A 470 35.45 -5.74 -6.71
C CYS A 470 36.32 -6.94 -7.12
N LEU A 471 37.54 -6.72 -7.61
CA LEU A 471 38.48 -7.78 -7.99
C LEU A 471 39.41 -8.20 -6.85
N THR A 472 39.24 -7.65 -5.65
CA THR A 472 40.02 -8.07 -4.47
C THR A 472 39.55 -9.44 -3.95
N PRO A 473 40.45 -10.24 -3.35
CA PRO A 473 40.08 -11.51 -2.73
C PRO A 473 39.02 -11.36 -1.62
N ASP A 474 39.09 -10.29 -0.83
CA ASP A 474 38.16 -10.04 0.27
C ASP A 474 36.74 -9.79 -0.23
N ALA A 475 36.58 -8.97 -1.29
CA ALA A 475 35.27 -8.72 -1.89
C ALA A 475 34.70 -10.00 -2.54
N ALA A 476 35.54 -10.78 -3.21
CA ALA A 476 35.15 -12.07 -3.79
C ALA A 476 34.68 -13.07 -2.72
N GLU A 477 35.40 -13.15 -1.60
CA GLU A 477 35.04 -14.03 -0.49
C GLU A 477 33.74 -13.60 0.18
N ALA A 478 33.56 -12.30 0.45
CA ALA A 478 32.32 -11.77 1.00
C ALA A 478 31.11 -12.05 0.09
N ALA A 479 31.25 -11.84 -1.22
CA ALA A 479 30.20 -12.15 -2.19
C ALA A 479 29.90 -13.67 -2.22
N ARG A 480 30.93 -14.53 -2.13
CA ARG A 480 30.79 -15.98 -2.10
C ARG A 480 30.07 -16.47 -0.84
N GLU A 481 30.36 -15.90 0.33
CA GLU A 481 29.68 -16.24 1.58
C GLU A 481 28.18 -15.91 1.52
N ILE A 482 27.84 -14.75 0.97
CA ILE A 482 26.45 -14.34 0.76
C ILE A 482 25.77 -15.31 -0.22
N ALA A 483 26.42 -15.62 -1.34
CA ALA A 483 25.90 -16.54 -2.35
C ALA A 483 25.57 -17.92 -1.76
N LEU A 484 26.47 -18.48 -0.93
CA LEU A 484 26.26 -19.78 -0.29
C LEU A 484 25.02 -19.80 0.60
N ARG A 485 24.75 -18.70 1.32
CA ARG A 485 23.55 -18.58 2.15
C ARG A 485 22.30 -18.42 1.27
N MET A 486 22.38 -17.57 0.25
CA MET A 486 21.28 -17.37 -0.72
C MET A 486 20.89 -18.65 -1.45
N GLN A 487 21.84 -19.53 -1.78
CA GLN A 487 21.57 -20.81 -2.43
C GLN A 487 20.82 -21.81 -1.54
N ALA A 488 20.87 -21.64 -0.21
CA ALA A 488 20.11 -22.44 0.74
C ALA A 488 18.71 -21.84 1.02
N GLU A 489 18.41 -20.65 0.51
CA GLU A 489 17.12 -19.98 0.68
C GLU A 489 16.11 -20.48 -0.35
N SER A 490 14.84 -20.58 0.05
CA SER A 490 13.73 -20.77 -0.88
C SER A 490 12.77 -19.58 -0.78
N GLY A 491 13.17 -18.46 -1.37
CA GLY A 491 12.48 -17.17 -1.22
C GLY A 491 10.99 -17.24 -1.60
N VAL A 492 10.67 -17.87 -2.72
CA VAL A 492 9.30 -18.02 -3.21
C VAL A 492 8.47 -18.91 -2.28
N ALA A 493 8.99 -20.09 -1.89
CA ALA A 493 8.26 -21.00 -1.00
C ALA A 493 8.03 -20.37 0.38
N ALA A 494 9.04 -19.73 0.95
CA ALA A 494 8.93 -19.02 2.21
C ALA A 494 7.92 -17.86 2.16
N ALA A 495 7.75 -17.22 0.99
CA ALA A 495 6.74 -16.19 0.79
C ALA A 495 5.32 -16.75 0.66
N VAL A 496 5.16 -17.91 0.02
CA VAL A 496 3.88 -18.66 0.00
C VAL A 496 3.51 -19.07 1.42
N ASP A 497 4.44 -19.63 2.19
CA ASP A 497 4.23 -19.97 3.61
C ASP A 497 3.87 -18.74 4.45
N SER A 498 4.57 -17.62 4.24
CA SER A 498 4.24 -16.35 4.89
C SER A 498 2.83 -15.90 4.56
N PHE A 499 2.43 -15.97 3.29
CA PHE A 499 1.07 -15.64 2.87
C PHE A 499 0.04 -16.56 3.54
N HIS A 500 0.21 -17.88 3.45
CA HIS A 500 -0.70 -18.86 4.04
C HIS A 500 -0.81 -18.75 5.57
N ARG A 501 0.29 -18.47 6.26
CA ARG A 501 0.31 -18.24 7.72
C ARG A 501 -0.59 -17.09 8.15
N ASN A 502 -0.68 -16.06 7.32
CA ASN A 502 -1.42 -14.84 7.62
C ASN A 502 -2.87 -14.88 7.11
N LEU A 503 -3.30 -15.98 6.49
CA LEU A 503 -4.69 -16.17 6.11
C LEU A 503 -5.56 -16.53 7.33
N PRO A 504 -6.77 -15.93 7.47
CA PRO A 504 -7.73 -16.33 8.49
C PRO A 504 -8.45 -17.62 8.09
N LEU A 505 -7.70 -18.74 8.04
CA LEU A 505 -8.18 -20.02 7.51
C LEU A 505 -9.39 -20.57 8.29
N ASP A 506 -9.50 -20.27 9.58
CA ASP A 506 -10.66 -20.60 10.42
C ASP A 506 -11.97 -19.98 9.89
N ARG A 507 -11.87 -18.82 9.25
CA ARG A 507 -13.00 -18.10 8.66
C ARG A 507 -13.16 -18.36 7.17
N MET A 508 -12.15 -18.91 6.51
CA MET A 508 -12.18 -19.18 5.06
C MET A 508 -12.79 -20.53 4.70
N ARG A 509 -12.86 -21.49 5.63
CA ARG A 509 -13.39 -22.83 5.30
C ARG A 509 -14.91 -22.82 5.19
N CYS A 510 -15.43 -23.33 4.08
CA CYS A 510 -16.86 -23.57 3.93
C CYS A 510 -17.34 -24.71 4.84
N SER A 511 -18.54 -24.55 5.39
CA SER A 511 -19.13 -25.51 6.34
C SER A 511 -19.45 -26.87 5.71
N ILE A 512 -19.58 -26.92 4.38
CA ILE A 512 -19.93 -28.14 3.62
C ILE A 512 -18.74 -28.65 2.81
N MET A 513 -17.94 -27.75 2.24
CA MET A 513 -16.78 -28.06 1.40
C MET A 513 -15.52 -27.39 1.97
N PRO A 514 -14.85 -27.99 2.98
CA PRO A 514 -13.79 -27.31 3.71
C PRO A 514 -12.61 -26.84 2.86
N ASP A 515 -12.35 -27.47 1.71
CA ASP A 515 -11.30 -27.09 0.76
C ASP A 515 -11.66 -25.88 -0.14
N GLN A 516 -12.87 -25.31 0.03
CA GLN A 516 -13.37 -24.18 -0.75
C GLN A 516 -13.58 -22.93 0.13
N ALA A 517 -13.24 -21.76 -0.42
CA ALA A 517 -13.40 -20.47 0.24
C ALA A 517 -14.87 -20.14 0.57
N ALA A 518 -15.15 -19.81 1.83
CA ALA A 518 -16.43 -19.36 2.32
C ALA A 518 -16.65 -17.87 1.98
N VAL A 519 -17.52 -17.62 1.00
CA VAL A 519 -17.81 -16.25 0.51
C VAL A 519 -19.25 -15.81 0.77
N TRP A 520 -20.10 -16.74 1.20
CA TRP A 520 -21.51 -16.52 1.52
C TRP A 520 -21.83 -16.89 2.96
N SER A 521 -22.84 -16.25 3.52
CA SER A 521 -23.45 -16.59 4.80
C SER A 521 -24.95 -16.80 4.63
N TYR A 522 -25.47 -17.79 5.34
CA TYR A 522 -26.89 -18.16 5.35
C TYR A 522 -27.35 -18.31 6.80
N ASP A 523 -28.28 -17.45 7.22
CA ASP A 523 -28.78 -17.41 8.59
C ASP A 523 -29.93 -18.44 8.76
N VAL A 524 -29.80 -19.35 9.73
CA VAL A 524 -30.80 -20.38 10.07
C VAL A 524 -31.18 -20.20 11.54
N GLY A 525 -32.35 -19.61 11.80
CA GLY A 525 -32.77 -19.25 13.15
C GLY A 525 -31.79 -18.28 13.81
N LYS A 526 -31.08 -18.72 14.86
CA LYS A 526 -30.03 -17.94 15.55
C LYS A 526 -28.62 -18.29 15.10
N GLN A 527 -28.45 -19.33 14.28
CA GLN A 527 -27.15 -19.82 13.83
C GLN A 527 -26.86 -19.33 12.40
N ARG A 528 -25.58 -19.36 12.01
CA ARG A 528 -25.12 -18.90 10.70
C ARG A 528 -24.23 -19.95 10.08
N LEU A 529 -24.59 -20.39 8.88
CA LEU A 529 -23.75 -21.23 8.02
C LEU A 529 -22.90 -20.33 7.13
N ILE A 530 -21.62 -20.68 6.98
CA ILE A 530 -20.69 -20.04 6.03
C ILE A 530 -20.44 -21.00 4.88
N LEU A 531 -20.69 -20.55 3.66
CA LEU A 531 -20.82 -21.40 2.48
C LEU A 531 -19.90 -20.91 1.35
N SER A 532 -19.36 -21.86 0.58
CA SER A 532 -18.57 -21.57 -0.61
C SER A 532 -19.46 -21.19 -1.79
N LYS A 533 -18.85 -20.59 -2.81
CA LYS A 533 -19.53 -20.26 -4.07
C LYS A 533 -20.10 -21.50 -4.77
N THR A 534 -19.37 -22.62 -4.75
CA THR A 534 -19.83 -23.91 -5.31
C THR A 534 -20.99 -24.49 -4.51
N ALA A 535 -20.88 -24.54 -3.18
CA ALA A 535 -21.94 -25.09 -2.33
C ALA A 535 -23.24 -24.28 -2.48
N VAL A 536 -23.17 -22.95 -2.50
CA VAL A 536 -24.34 -22.09 -2.73
C VAL A 536 -24.97 -22.35 -4.09
N ASN A 537 -24.18 -22.49 -5.16
CA ASN A 537 -24.73 -22.76 -6.49
C ASN A 537 -25.50 -24.09 -6.53
N ILE A 538 -24.92 -25.17 -5.99
CA ILE A 538 -25.57 -26.49 -5.91
C ILE A 538 -26.88 -26.40 -5.09
N LEU A 539 -26.84 -25.74 -3.93
CA LEU A 539 -28.03 -25.62 -3.08
C LEU A 539 -29.14 -24.78 -3.72
N ILE A 540 -28.81 -23.78 -4.55
CA ILE A 540 -29.80 -23.01 -5.31
C ILE A 540 -30.38 -23.87 -6.45
N GLU A 541 -29.55 -24.59 -7.21
CA GLU A 541 -29.99 -25.43 -8.33
C GLU A 541 -30.93 -26.56 -7.90
N HIS A 542 -30.80 -27.03 -6.66
CA HIS A 542 -31.66 -28.07 -6.06
C HIS A 542 -32.74 -27.52 -5.14
N ASP A 543 -33.08 -26.22 -5.24
CA ASP A 543 -34.14 -25.54 -4.49
C ASP A 543 -34.02 -25.66 -2.95
N LYS A 544 -32.81 -25.86 -2.42
CA LYS A 544 -32.54 -25.97 -0.98
C LYS A 544 -32.41 -24.61 -0.30
N ILE A 545 -31.91 -23.61 -1.01
CA ILE A 545 -31.81 -22.22 -0.52
C ILE A 545 -32.24 -21.23 -1.59
N ASP A 546 -32.76 -20.08 -1.15
CA ASP A 546 -33.10 -18.95 -2.02
C ASP A 546 -31.96 -17.93 -2.04
N ALA A 547 -31.55 -17.51 -3.24
CA ALA A 547 -30.52 -16.49 -3.45
C ALA A 547 -30.82 -15.13 -2.75
N ARG A 548 -32.08 -14.86 -2.41
CA ARG A 548 -32.49 -13.65 -1.66
C ARG A 548 -32.15 -13.72 -0.18
N HIS A 549 -31.87 -14.91 0.35
CA HIS A 549 -31.61 -15.12 1.78
C HIS A 549 -30.13 -15.29 2.10
N ILE A 550 -29.26 -15.40 1.10
CA ILE A 550 -27.80 -15.40 1.28
C ILE A 550 -27.25 -13.97 1.38
N LYS A 551 -26.18 -13.80 2.14
CA LYS A 551 -25.47 -12.52 2.29
C LYS A 551 -23.98 -12.73 2.06
N CYS A 552 -23.30 -11.76 1.45
CA CYS A 552 -21.84 -11.79 1.37
C CYS A 552 -21.23 -11.95 2.76
N TYR A 553 -20.31 -12.90 2.90
CA TYR A 553 -19.59 -13.11 4.13
C TYR A 553 -18.24 -12.36 4.09
N PRO A 554 -17.96 -11.44 5.04
CA PRO A 554 -16.67 -10.78 5.13
C PRO A 554 -15.68 -11.67 5.87
N ILE A 555 -14.77 -12.29 5.12
CA ILE A 555 -13.70 -13.16 5.61
C ILE A 555 -12.74 -12.40 6.51
N ASN A 556 -12.33 -11.19 6.12
CA ASN A 556 -11.46 -10.31 6.90
C ASN A 556 -11.93 -8.84 6.83
N PRO A 557 -12.88 -8.42 7.68
CA PRO A 557 -13.41 -7.06 7.66
C PRO A 557 -12.35 -6.07 8.13
N ILE A 558 -12.02 -5.09 7.28
CA ILE A 558 -11.10 -4.00 7.59
C ILE A 558 -11.90 -2.79 8.09
N ILE A 559 -11.62 -2.36 9.32
CA ILE A 559 -12.25 -1.19 9.94
C ILE A 559 -11.18 -0.13 10.14
N ILE A 560 -11.33 1.00 9.45
CA ILE A 560 -10.45 2.16 9.60
C ILE A 560 -11.10 3.12 10.59
N GLU A 561 -10.49 3.27 11.76
CA GLU A 561 -10.94 4.21 12.79
C GLU A 561 -10.07 5.46 12.82
N ASN A 562 -10.68 6.60 13.13
CA ASN A 562 -9.94 7.84 13.36
C ASN A 562 -9.40 7.83 14.80
N ARG A 563 -8.10 7.67 14.99
CA ARG A 563 -7.48 7.63 16.32
C ARG A 563 -7.50 9.02 16.94
N ARG A 564 -8.19 9.13 18.09
CA ARG A 564 -8.22 10.34 18.91
C ARG A 564 -7.24 10.18 20.07
N TRP A 565 -6.17 10.96 20.09
CA TRP A 565 -5.10 10.86 21.09
C TRP A 565 -5.53 11.40 22.45
N ASP A 566 -6.26 12.52 22.45
CA ASP A 566 -6.73 13.20 23.65
C ASP A 566 -8.05 13.97 23.35
N PRO A 567 -8.83 14.37 24.37
CA PRO A 567 -10.13 14.99 24.15
C PRO A 567 -10.04 16.37 23.50
N LEU A 568 -8.96 17.13 23.73
CA LEU A 568 -8.81 18.48 23.17
C LEU A 568 -8.51 18.39 21.68
N THR A 569 -7.50 17.61 21.29
CA THR A 569 -7.17 17.43 19.87
C THR A 569 -8.30 16.72 19.11
N GLY A 570 -8.97 15.76 19.75
CA GLY A 570 -10.13 15.08 19.19
C GLY A 570 -11.29 16.03 18.86
N VAL A 571 -11.69 16.87 19.83
CA VAL A 571 -12.77 17.85 19.65
C VAL A 571 -12.40 18.92 18.63
N LEU A 572 -11.19 19.50 18.72
CA LEU A 572 -10.75 20.53 17.78
C LEU A 572 -10.69 20.00 16.34
N SER A 573 -10.19 18.79 16.14
CA SER A 573 -10.17 18.14 14.82
C SER A 573 -11.57 17.90 14.27
N ALA A 574 -12.51 17.41 15.08
CA ALA A 574 -13.89 17.18 14.66
C ALA A 574 -14.62 18.49 14.32
N ALA A 575 -14.43 19.54 15.13
CA ALA A 575 -14.99 20.86 14.89
C ALA A 575 -14.41 21.51 13.63
N GLY A 576 -13.10 21.40 13.41
CA GLY A 576 -12.44 21.86 12.20
C GLY A 576 -12.99 21.20 10.94
N ALA A 577 -13.10 19.86 10.93
CA ALA A 577 -13.66 19.10 9.82
C ALA A 577 -15.12 19.51 9.52
N THR A 578 -15.94 19.66 10.56
CA THR A 578 -17.33 20.14 10.45
C THR A 578 -17.39 21.53 9.81
N GLY A 579 -16.54 22.45 10.26
CA GLY A 579 -16.45 23.80 9.71
C GLY A 579 -16.09 23.80 8.22
N THR A 580 -15.14 22.94 7.80
CA THR A 580 -14.75 22.80 6.40
C THR A 580 -15.88 22.23 5.53
N GLU A 581 -16.60 21.20 6.00
CA GLU A 581 -17.75 20.63 5.27
C GLU A 581 -18.90 21.63 5.12
N MET A 582 -19.18 22.41 6.17
CA MET A 582 -20.16 23.48 6.14
C MET A 582 -19.75 24.59 5.16
N ALA A 583 -18.49 25.04 5.20
CA ALA A 583 -17.97 26.03 4.27
C ALA A 583 -18.05 25.56 2.81
N LYS A 584 -17.70 24.29 2.53
CA LYS A 584 -17.85 23.67 1.21
C LYS A 584 -19.32 23.67 0.75
N SER A 585 -20.24 23.33 1.64
CA SER A 585 -21.68 23.30 1.33
C SER A 585 -22.23 24.69 1.01
N THR A 586 -21.80 25.72 1.76
CA THR A 586 -22.09 27.13 1.46
C THR A 586 -21.48 27.56 0.12
N GLY A 587 -20.25 27.12 -0.17
CA GLY A 587 -19.61 27.34 -1.47
C GLY A 587 -20.41 26.72 -2.63
N GLU A 588 -20.85 25.48 -2.49
CA GLU A 588 -21.72 24.80 -3.48
C GLU A 588 -23.08 25.50 -3.64
N MET A 589 -23.67 26.00 -2.55
CA MET A 589 -24.91 26.78 -2.55
C MET A 589 -24.80 28.05 -3.41
N LEU A 590 -23.61 28.68 -3.46
CA LEU A 590 -23.36 29.87 -4.27
C LEU A 590 -22.87 29.53 -5.69
N TYR A 591 -22.02 28.51 -5.80
CA TYR A 591 -21.35 28.14 -7.05
C TYR A 591 -22.26 27.39 -8.02
N ASN A 592 -23.08 26.44 -7.56
CA ASN A 592 -23.93 25.64 -8.46
C ASN A 592 -24.96 26.48 -9.22
N PRO A 593 -25.68 27.45 -8.58
CA PRO A 593 -26.56 28.36 -9.31
C PRO A 593 -25.81 29.21 -10.34
N TYR A 594 -24.62 29.70 -10.00
CA TYR A 594 -23.79 30.46 -10.94
C TYR A 594 -23.32 29.61 -12.13
N LYS A 595 -22.92 28.36 -11.88
CA LYS A 595 -22.50 27.41 -12.91
C LYS A 595 -23.64 27.11 -13.89
N GLU A 596 -24.85 26.84 -13.38
CA GLU A 596 -26.04 26.63 -14.21
C GLU A 596 -26.44 27.88 -14.99
N PHE A 597 -26.36 29.07 -14.37
CA PHE A 597 -26.57 30.34 -15.07
C PHE A 597 -25.58 30.53 -16.23
N LYS A 598 -24.29 30.27 -16.00
CA LYS A 598 -23.25 30.36 -17.03
C LYS A 598 -23.48 29.34 -18.15
N ARG A 599 -23.84 28.11 -17.80
CA ARG A 599 -24.15 27.04 -18.76
C ARG A 599 -25.34 27.41 -19.64
N ALA A 600 -26.45 27.86 -19.05
CA ALA A 600 -27.63 28.32 -19.78
C ALA A 600 -27.31 29.52 -20.69
N ARG A 601 -26.46 30.45 -20.25
CA ARG A 601 -26.01 31.58 -21.09
C ARG A 601 -25.18 31.14 -22.29
N THR A 602 -24.29 30.16 -22.11
CA THR A 602 -23.47 29.60 -23.21
C THR A 602 -24.31 28.77 -24.18
N GLU A 603 -25.21 27.91 -23.67
CA GLU A 603 -26.13 27.10 -24.48
C GLU A 603 -27.14 27.97 -25.24
N SER A 604 -27.68 29.02 -24.61
CA SER A 604 -28.58 29.98 -25.26
C SER A 604 -27.86 30.79 -26.35
N ALA A 605 -26.59 31.16 -26.16
CA ALA A 605 -25.78 31.80 -27.21
C ALA A 605 -25.51 30.88 -28.42
N GLN A 606 -25.27 29.58 -28.19
CA GLN A 606 -25.07 28.59 -29.25
C GLN A 606 -26.37 28.21 -29.97
N ASN A 607 -27.49 28.04 -29.25
CA ASN A 607 -28.79 27.71 -29.83
C ASN A 607 -29.39 28.89 -30.62
N LYS A 608 -29.22 30.12 -30.14
CA LYS A 608 -29.63 31.33 -30.88
C LYS A 608 -28.89 31.47 -32.22
N ALA A 609 -27.66 30.95 -32.32
CA ALA A 609 -26.90 30.92 -33.57
C ALA A 609 -27.29 29.79 -34.54
N ARG A 610 -27.88 28.68 -34.06
CA ARG A 610 -28.24 27.51 -34.90
C ARG A 610 -29.71 27.42 -35.28
N THR A 611 -30.64 27.78 -34.40
CA THR A 611 -32.08 27.48 -34.57
C THR A 611 -33.02 28.65 -34.27
N GLY A 612 -32.50 29.78 -33.80
CA GLY A 612 -33.29 30.97 -33.46
C GLY A 612 -34.16 30.84 -32.21
N GLN A 613 -34.11 29.71 -31.50
CA GLN A 613 -34.86 29.49 -30.25
C GLN A 613 -34.01 29.75 -29.01
N SER A 614 -34.61 30.42 -28.02
CA SER A 614 -34.05 30.68 -26.69
C SER A 614 -34.44 29.56 -25.72
N GLN A 615 -33.53 29.16 -24.83
CA GLN A 615 -33.85 28.30 -23.69
C GLN A 615 -34.90 28.95 -22.77
N ASN A 616 -35.75 28.13 -22.14
CA ASN A 616 -36.82 28.60 -21.27
C ASN A 616 -36.25 29.11 -19.92
N PRO A 617 -36.48 30.39 -19.56
CA PRO A 617 -35.97 30.97 -18.32
C PRO A 617 -36.43 30.23 -17.06
N PHE A 618 -37.62 29.62 -17.10
CA PHE A 618 -38.19 28.88 -15.97
C PHE A 618 -37.41 27.60 -15.65
N ASP A 619 -36.89 26.88 -16.65
CA ASP A 619 -36.09 25.66 -16.44
C ASP A 619 -34.71 26.00 -15.85
N THR A 620 -34.14 27.14 -16.26
CA THR A 620 -32.86 27.64 -15.71
C THR A 620 -33.03 28.08 -14.25
N ALA A 621 -34.09 28.84 -13.96
CA ALA A 621 -34.43 29.23 -12.58
C ALA A 621 -34.72 28.00 -11.71
N GLY A 622 -35.44 27.00 -12.22
CA GLY A 622 -35.72 25.74 -11.52
C GLY A 622 -34.44 24.97 -11.17
N ASN A 623 -33.51 24.82 -12.12
CA ASN A 623 -32.23 24.14 -11.89
C ASN A 623 -31.32 24.91 -10.91
N MET A 624 -31.31 26.25 -10.98
CA MET A 624 -30.60 27.11 -10.03
C MET A 624 -31.15 26.98 -8.61
N VAL A 625 -32.48 27.02 -8.45
CA VAL A 625 -33.17 26.83 -7.16
C VAL A 625 -32.90 25.44 -6.62
N GLY A 626 -32.92 24.40 -7.47
CA GLY A 626 -32.56 23.03 -7.11
C GLY A 626 -31.12 22.92 -6.58
N GLY A 627 -30.16 23.61 -7.19
CA GLY A 627 -28.77 23.69 -6.73
C GLY A 627 -28.62 24.31 -5.34
N THR A 628 -29.35 25.41 -5.08
CA THR A 628 -29.36 26.09 -3.76
C THR A 628 -29.99 25.22 -2.67
N LEU A 629 -31.14 24.60 -2.95
CA LEU A 629 -31.84 23.72 -2.00
C LEU A 629 -30.99 22.48 -1.65
N THR A 630 -30.29 21.93 -2.65
CA THR A 630 -29.34 20.83 -2.43
C THR A 630 -28.19 21.27 -1.52
N GLY A 631 -27.65 22.48 -1.70
CA GLY A 631 -26.61 23.06 -0.83
C GLY A 631 -27.07 23.27 0.61
N LEU A 632 -28.29 23.78 0.81
CA LEU A 632 -28.90 23.97 2.15
C LEU A 632 -29.14 22.63 2.87
N GLY A 633 -29.67 21.63 2.16
CA GLY A 633 -29.86 20.29 2.70
C GLY A 633 -28.54 19.66 3.17
N LYS A 634 -27.47 19.78 2.36
CA LYS A 634 -26.12 19.34 2.74
C LYS A 634 -25.58 20.10 3.94
N PHE A 635 -25.74 21.43 3.99
CA PHE A 635 -25.28 22.25 5.12
C PHE A 635 -25.91 21.80 6.43
N TYR A 636 -27.25 21.64 6.47
CA TYR A 636 -27.95 21.22 7.69
C TYR A 636 -27.61 19.79 8.09
N GLY A 637 -27.49 18.87 7.11
CA GLY A 637 -27.04 17.51 7.35
C GLY A 637 -25.62 17.45 7.95
N ASN A 638 -24.69 18.23 7.40
CA ASN A 638 -23.30 18.32 7.90
C ASN A 638 -23.23 18.98 9.28
N TYR A 639 -24.06 19.99 9.56
CA TYR A 639 -24.16 20.59 10.90
C TYR A 639 -24.64 19.56 11.93
N LEU A 640 -25.71 18.83 11.65
CA LEU A 640 -26.22 17.80 12.55
C LEU A 640 -25.19 16.70 12.78
N LYS A 641 -24.59 16.16 11.71
CA LYS A 641 -23.54 15.15 11.81
C LYS A 641 -22.35 15.66 12.64
N GLY A 642 -21.83 16.83 12.33
CA GLY A 642 -20.66 17.39 13.01
C GLY A 642 -20.90 17.70 14.49
N VAL A 643 -21.93 18.50 14.79
CA VAL A 643 -22.17 19.03 16.15
C VAL A 643 -22.81 18.00 17.07
N VAL A 644 -23.74 17.19 16.57
CA VAL A 644 -24.51 16.25 17.40
C VAL A 644 -23.83 14.88 17.49
N ILE A 645 -23.04 14.49 16.48
CA ILE A 645 -22.48 13.14 16.39
C ILE A 645 -20.95 13.17 16.53
N ASP A 646 -20.25 13.85 15.62
CA ASP A 646 -18.79 13.73 15.49
C ASP A 646 -18.04 14.39 16.66
N ILE A 647 -18.46 15.59 17.11
CA ILE A 647 -17.81 16.28 18.24
C ILE A 647 -17.98 15.51 19.57
N PRO A 648 -19.21 15.11 19.99
CA PRO A 648 -19.37 14.32 21.21
C PRO A 648 -18.66 12.96 21.14
N HIS A 649 -18.69 12.30 19.97
CA HIS A 649 -17.95 11.04 19.79
C HIS A 649 -16.44 11.23 19.90
N ALA A 650 -15.90 12.28 19.29
CA ALA A 650 -14.47 12.59 19.39
C ALA A 650 -14.05 12.93 20.83
N ALA A 651 -14.91 13.62 21.59
CA ALA A 651 -14.68 13.85 23.01
C ALA A 651 -14.66 12.52 23.80
N ALA A 652 -15.66 11.65 23.60
CA ALA A 652 -15.73 10.36 24.29
C ALA A 652 -14.51 9.48 24.01
N GLU A 653 -14.06 9.41 22.75
CA GLU A 653 -12.85 8.68 22.34
C GLU A 653 -11.58 9.32 22.87
N GLY A 654 -11.44 10.64 22.79
CA GLY A 654 -10.27 11.34 23.32
C GLY A 654 -10.11 11.13 24.82
N PHE A 655 -11.21 11.19 25.59
CA PHE A 655 -11.19 10.85 27.02
C PHE A 655 -10.91 9.36 27.28
N ARG A 656 -11.37 8.46 26.39
CA ARG A 656 -11.09 7.01 26.48
C ARG A 656 -9.60 6.71 26.32
N ARG A 657 -8.93 7.46 25.44
CA ARG A 657 -7.52 7.26 25.07
C ARG A 657 -6.53 8.04 25.94
N ALA A 658 -6.98 9.14 26.57
CA ALA A 658 -6.19 9.94 27.52
C ALA A 658 -5.38 9.15 28.58
N PRO A 659 -5.82 7.96 29.08
CA PRO A 659 -4.99 7.13 29.94
C PRO A 659 -3.60 6.76 29.42
N GLN A 660 -3.40 6.75 28.09
CA GLN A 660 -2.08 6.51 27.48
C GLN A 660 -1.06 7.58 27.88
N LEU A 661 -1.50 8.83 28.04
CA LEU A 661 -0.63 9.97 28.35
C LEU A 661 0.04 9.86 29.73
N TYR A 662 -0.43 8.96 30.59
CA TYR A 662 0.16 8.70 31.91
C TYR A 662 0.51 7.22 32.13
N GLY A 663 0.70 6.47 31.03
CA GLY A 663 1.26 5.12 31.02
C GLY A 663 0.27 3.98 31.27
N GLU A 664 -1.03 4.22 31.15
CA GLU A 664 -2.05 3.17 31.20
C GLU A 664 -2.50 2.74 29.81
N LYS A 665 -2.73 1.43 29.59
CA LYS A 665 -3.35 0.93 28.35
C LYS A 665 -4.87 1.15 28.39
N PRO A 666 -5.46 1.91 27.44
CA PRO A 666 -6.90 2.07 27.34
C PRO A 666 -7.58 0.74 27.11
N LYS A 667 -8.75 0.59 27.71
CA LYS A 667 -9.59 -0.58 27.47
C LYS A 667 -10.25 -0.45 26.09
N ASP A 668 -10.17 -1.52 25.32
CA ASP A 668 -10.91 -1.65 24.08
C ASP A 668 -12.29 -2.27 24.34
N TYR A 669 -13.33 -1.64 23.81
CA TYR A 669 -14.71 -2.06 23.96
C TYR A 669 -15.31 -2.62 22.65
N GLY A 670 -14.51 -2.63 21.58
CA GLY A 670 -14.88 -3.04 20.23
C GLY A 670 -15.35 -1.88 19.34
N ASN A 671 -15.52 -2.19 18.06
CA ASN A 671 -15.75 -1.17 17.03
C ASN A 671 -17.25 -0.96 16.77
N VAL A 672 -17.63 0.30 16.57
CA VAL A 672 -19.01 0.69 16.20
C VAL A 672 -19.16 0.63 14.69
N HIS A 673 -20.03 -0.23 14.19
CA HIS A 673 -20.31 -0.42 12.76
C HIS A 673 -21.77 -0.18 12.39
N ASP A 674 -22.68 -0.28 13.36
CA ASP A 674 -24.11 -0.05 13.24
C ASP A 674 -24.69 0.46 14.57
N TRP A 675 -26.00 0.70 14.62
CA TRP A 675 -26.65 1.18 15.84
C TRP A 675 -26.58 0.16 16.99
N LYS A 676 -26.63 -1.15 16.70
CA LYS A 676 -26.60 -2.23 17.72
C LYS A 676 -25.24 -2.30 18.40
N SER A 677 -24.18 -2.27 17.60
CA SER A 677 -22.80 -2.20 18.08
C SER A 677 -22.53 -0.88 18.79
N GLY A 678 -23.08 0.25 18.32
CA GLY A 678 -23.02 1.54 19.03
C GLY A 678 -23.56 1.46 20.45
N VAL A 679 -24.74 0.85 20.64
CA VAL A 679 -25.32 0.62 21.97
C VAL A 679 -24.47 -0.34 22.81
N LYS A 680 -23.97 -1.42 22.21
CA LYS A 680 -23.12 -2.40 22.92
C LYS A 680 -21.80 -1.78 23.40
N VAL A 681 -21.12 -1.03 22.54
CA VAL A 681 -19.86 -0.34 22.86
C VAL A 681 -20.10 0.74 23.90
N GLY A 682 -21.16 1.56 23.73
CA GLY A 682 -21.54 2.58 24.71
C GLY A 682 -21.82 2.01 26.10
N GLY A 683 -22.57 0.92 26.20
CA GLY A 683 -22.84 0.24 27.46
C GLY A 683 -21.57 -0.35 28.11
N LYS A 684 -20.71 -1.02 27.32
CA LYS A 684 -19.43 -1.54 27.81
C LYS A 684 -18.49 -0.44 28.29
N ASN A 685 -18.39 0.66 27.53
CA ASN A 685 -17.58 1.82 27.90
C ASN A 685 -18.12 2.49 29.16
N PHE A 686 -19.44 2.60 29.31
CA PHE A 686 -20.06 3.13 30.52
C PHE A 686 -19.70 2.29 31.75
N VAL A 687 -19.99 0.98 31.71
CA VAL A 687 -19.70 0.09 32.85
C VAL A 687 -18.20 0.06 33.14
N GLY A 688 -17.36 -0.13 32.11
CA GLY A 688 -15.92 -0.22 32.26
C GLY A 688 -15.25 1.08 32.70
N GLY A 689 -15.71 2.23 32.21
CA GLY A 689 -15.20 3.55 32.58
C GLY A 689 -15.64 3.98 33.97
N MET A 690 -16.90 3.72 34.35
CA MET A 690 -17.42 4.03 35.69
C MET A 690 -16.75 3.16 36.76
N THR A 691 -16.69 1.85 36.53
CA THR A 691 -16.03 0.92 37.47
C THR A 691 -14.51 1.15 37.51
N GLY A 692 -13.86 1.32 36.35
CA GLY A 692 -12.42 1.54 36.27
C GLY A 692 -11.96 2.89 36.83
N GLY A 693 -12.78 3.94 36.71
CA GLY A 693 -12.52 5.26 37.30
C GLY A 693 -12.62 5.22 38.82
N VAL A 694 -13.76 4.76 39.35
CA VAL A 694 -14.00 4.71 40.80
C VAL A 694 -13.09 3.69 41.50
N ALA A 695 -13.01 2.46 41.00
CA ALA A 695 -12.14 1.45 41.59
C ALA A 695 -10.67 1.84 41.47
N GLY A 696 -10.25 2.43 40.35
CA GLY A 696 -8.87 2.89 40.15
C GLY A 696 -8.44 3.96 41.16
N PHE A 697 -9.33 4.89 41.51
CA PHE A 697 -9.05 5.89 42.55
C PHE A 697 -8.70 5.27 43.90
N PHE A 698 -9.42 4.22 44.30
CA PHE A 698 -9.15 3.54 45.57
C PHE A 698 -8.04 2.50 45.50
N THR A 699 -7.92 1.76 44.39
CA THR A 699 -7.01 0.61 44.30
C THR A 699 -5.60 0.95 43.78
N SER A 700 -5.45 1.99 42.96
CA SER A 700 -4.14 2.40 42.43
C SER A 700 -3.14 2.86 43.50
N PRO A 701 -3.53 3.58 44.57
CA PRO A 701 -2.63 3.88 45.69
C PRO A 701 -2.10 2.63 46.38
N PHE A 702 -2.94 1.62 46.62
CA PHE A 702 -2.50 0.36 47.25
C PHE A 702 -1.57 -0.44 46.33
N LYS A 703 -1.90 -0.56 45.05
CA LYS A 703 -1.02 -1.23 44.07
C LYS A 703 0.34 -0.54 43.96
N GLY A 704 0.33 0.78 43.82
CA GLY A 704 1.57 1.55 43.79
C GLY A 704 2.37 1.41 45.09
N ALA A 705 1.70 1.37 46.25
CA ALA A 705 2.37 1.13 47.52
C ALA A 705 3.06 -0.25 47.60
N MET A 706 2.45 -1.27 47.01
CA MET A 706 3.03 -2.62 46.93
C MET A 706 4.23 -2.69 45.96
N GLU A 707 4.26 -1.86 44.92
CA GLU A 707 5.32 -1.85 43.89
C GLU A 707 6.53 -0.97 44.26
N GLU A 708 6.30 0.25 44.75
CA GLU A 708 7.35 1.26 44.97
C GLU A 708 7.27 1.92 46.38
N GLY A 709 6.54 1.32 47.34
CA GLY A 709 6.40 1.86 48.69
C GLY A 709 5.65 3.20 48.74
N ALA A 710 6.03 4.11 49.64
CA ALA A 710 5.34 5.39 49.82
C ALA A 710 5.33 6.26 48.55
N ALA A 711 6.42 6.24 47.76
CA ALA A 711 6.50 6.94 46.48
C ALA A 711 5.50 6.37 45.46
N GLY A 712 5.38 5.04 45.42
CA GLY A 712 4.39 4.35 44.60
C GLY A 712 2.95 4.64 45.03
N ALA A 713 2.69 4.80 46.32
CA ALA A 713 1.36 5.18 46.81
C ALA A 713 0.91 6.55 46.28
N VAL A 714 1.82 7.54 46.29
CA VAL A 714 1.58 8.89 45.75
C VAL A 714 1.37 8.84 44.23
N LYS A 715 2.21 8.10 43.51
CA LYS A 715 2.07 7.87 42.06
C LYS A 715 0.75 7.17 41.71
N GLY A 716 0.35 6.20 42.54
CA GLY A 716 -0.91 5.48 42.45
C GLY A 716 -2.13 6.39 42.69
N PHE A 717 -2.05 7.31 43.65
CA PHE A 717 -3.09 8.32 43.89
C PHE A 717 -3.22 9.32 42.73
N ALA A 718 -2.09 9.78 42.18
CA ALA A 718 -2.10 10.64 41.00
C ALA A 718 -2.73 9.92 39.79
N ARG A 719 -2.35 8.67 39.52
CA ARG A 719 -2.96 7.83 38.47
C ARG A 719 -4.46 7.60 38.71
N GLY A 720 -4.86 7.31 39.94
CA GLY A 720 -6.28 7.13 40.30
C GLY A 720 -7.13 8.38 40.06
N THR A 721 -6.60 9.55 40.40
CA THR A 721 -7.26 10.86 40.18
C THR A 721 -7.36 11.20 38.69
N LEU A 722 -6.28 10.98 37.93
CA LEU A 722 -6.28 11.12 36.47
C LEU A 722 -7.25 10.14 35.80
N GLY A 723 -7.34 8.91 36.32
CA GLY A 723 -8.31 7.90 35.91
C GLY A 723 -9.76 8.35 36.08
N LEU A 724 -10.11 8.99 37.20
CA LEU A 724 -11.42 9.60 37.40
C LEU A 724 -11.69 10.73 36.38
N ALA A 725 -10.72 11.63 36.20
CA ALA A 725 -10.85 12.79 35.31
C ALA A 725 -10.94 12.43 33.82
N THR A 726 -10.59 11.20 33.44
CA THR A 726 -10.57 10.75 32.03
C THR A 726 -11.58 9.64 31.74
N LYS A 727 -11.64 8.58 32.55
CA LYS A 727 -12.50 7.42 32.32
C LYS A 727 -13.98 7.72 32.57
N MET A 728 -14.31 8.56 33.56
CA MET A 728 -15.71 8.90 33.88
C MET A 728 -16.35 9.81 32.82
N PRO A 729 -15.70 10.90 32.33
CA PRO A 729 -16.25 11.67 31.21
C PRO A 729 -16.41 10.85 29.94
N SER A 730 -15.45 9.96 29.62
CA SER A 730 -15.58 9.04 28.48
C SER A 730 -16.83 8.15 28.63
N ALA A 731 -17.05 7.57 29.81
CA ALA A 731 -18.23 6.76 30.10
C ALA A 731 -19.53 7.55 29.93
N ALA A 732 -19.62 8.74 30.51
CA ALA A 732 -20.82 9.58 30.48
C ALA A 732 -21.18 10.05 29.07
N ILE A 733 -20.20 10.59 28.33
CA ILE A 733 -20.40 11.08 26.95
C ILE A 733 -20.61 9.89 26.00
N GLY A 734 -19.85 8.81 26.18
CA GLY A 734 -19.93 7.62 25.33
C GLY A 734 -21.29 6.92 25.35
N LEU A 735 -22.02 6.98 26.48
CA LEU A 735 -23.33 6.35 26.60
C LEU A 735 -24.33 6.85 25.54
N THR A 736 -24.20 8.11 25.11
CA THR A 736 -25.02 8.70 24.04
C THR A 736 -24.24 8.76 22.73
N ALA A 737 -22.97 9.13 22.75
CA ALA A 737 -22.18 9.36 21.54
C ALA A 737 -21.99 8.10 20.69
N TYR A 738 -21.72 6.93 21.30
CA TYR A 738 -21.53 5.68 20.53
C TYR A 738 -22.81 5.21 19.82
N PRO A 739 -24.00 5.20 20.48
CA PRO A 739 -25.26 4.96 19.78
C PRO A 739 -25.52 5.91 18.60
N PHE A 740 -25.36 7.22 18.79
CA PHE A 740 -25.56 8.20 17.72
C PHE A 740 -24.58 8.00 16.56
N HIS A 741 -23.32 7.70 16.86
CA HIS A 741 -22.33 7.34 15.84
C HIS A 741 -22.72 6.07 15.08
N GLY A 742 -23.22 5.05 15.78
CA GLY A 742 -23.74 3.82 15.17
C GLY A 742 -24.97 4.05 14.28
N ILE A 743 -25.87 4.94 14.67
CA ILE A 743 -27.02 5.35 13.85
C ILE A 743 -26.53 6.05 12.57
N SER A 744 -25.58 6.99 12.70
CA SER A 744 -24.98 7.66 11.54
C SER A 744 -24.36 6.67 10.56
N LYS A 745 -23.57 5.70 11.05
CA LYS A 745 -23.03 4.61 10.21
C LYS A 745 -24.11 3.76 9.55
N SER A 746 -25.21 3.47 10.27
CA SER A 746 -26.35 2.71 9.71
C SER A 746 -27.03 3.47 8.58
N ILE A 747 -27.17 4.80 8.71
CA ILE A 747 -27.72 5.67 7.67
C ILE A 747 -26.77 5.74 6.47
N GLU A 748 -25.46 5.96 6.70
CA GLU A 748 -24.46 5.99 5.62
C GLU A 748 -24.44 4.67 4.83
N ALA A 749 -24.51 3.53 5.53
CA ALA A 749 -24.57 2.21 4.90
C ALA A 749 -25.83 2.02 4.04
N ALA A 750 -26.97 2.61 4.44
CA ALA A 750 -28.21 2.54 3.66
C ALA A 750 -28.15 3.32 2.33
N PHE A 751 -27.29 4.34 2.23
CA PHE A 751 -27.09 5.10 0.99
C PHE A 751 -26.00 4.50 0.07
N ARG A 752 -25.08 3.72 0.63
CA ARG A 752 -23.93 3.10 -0.06
C ARG A 752 -24.26 1.68 -0.54
N THR A 753 -25.07 1.58 -1.60
CA THR A 753 -25.65 0.29 -2.02
C THR A 753 -25.17 -0.24 -3.37
N ARG A 754 -24.38 0.53 -4.14
CA ARG A 754 -24.00 0.13 -5.51
C ARG A 754 -22.95 -0.97 -5.47
N THR A 755 -21.83 -0.70 -4.83
CA THR A 755 -20.67 -1.59 -4.77
C THR A 755 -21.01 -2.94 -4.12
N PRO A 756 -21.76 -3.02 -2.99
CA PRO A 756 -22.21 -4.30 -2.46
C PRO A 756 -23.06 -5.12 -3.44
N LYS A 757 -23.92 -4.48 -4.25
CA LYS A 757 -24.74 -5.18 -5.27
C LYS A 757 -23.88 -5.68 -6.43
N ASP A 758 -22.90 -4.90 -6.85
CA ASP A 758 -21.95 -5.28 -7.89
C ASP A 758 -21.12 -6.50 -7.44
N ILE A 759 -20.64 -6.51 -6.19
CA ILE A 759 -19.94 -7.65 -5.58
C ILE A 759 -20.83 -8.90 -5.51
N VAL A 760 -22.08 -8.78 -5.04
CA VAL A 760 -23.03 -9.90 -4.98
C VAL A 760 -23.22 -10.50 -6.37
N SER A 761 -23.44 -9.63 -7.36
CA SER A 761 -23.66 -10.05 -8.75
C SER A 761 -22.43 -10.74 -9.33
N ALA A 762 -21.24 -10.21 -9.08
CA ALA A 762 -19.98 -10.80 -9.52
C ALA A 762 -19.72 -12.17 -8.85
N ARG A 763 -19.95 -12.29 -7.53
CA ARG A 763 -19.77 -13.56 -6.79
C ARG A 763 -20.74 -14.65 -7.26
N LEU A 764 -21.97 -14.30 -7.64
CA LEU A 764 -22.92 -15.26 -8.20
C LEU A 764 -22.45 -15.76 -9.58
N ARG A 765 -21.95 -14.87 -10.45
CA ARG A 765 -21.37 -15.28 -11.75
C ARG A 765 -20.13 -16.16 -11.59
N ASP A 766 -19.20 -15.76 -10.71
CA ASP A 766 -18.01 -16.56 -10.36
C ASP A 766 -18.38 -17.92 -9.77
N GLY A 767 -19.40 -17.98 -8.91
CA GLY A 767 -19.90 -19.23 -8.34
C GLY A 767 -20.46 -20.20 -9.38
N TYR A 768 -21.30 -19.71 -10.30
CA TYR A 768 -21.85 -20.52 -11.39
C TYR A 768 -20.74 -21.05 -12.32
N ALA A 769 -19.80 -20.19 -12.71
CA ALA A 769 -18.66 -20.57 -13.56
C ALA A 769 -17.71 -21.55 -12.84
N HIS A 770 -17.46 -21.37 -11.54
CA HIS A 770 -16.63 -22.27 -10.75
C HIS A 770 -17.26 -23.64 -10.57
N ALA A 771 -18.55 -23.71 -10.22
CA ALA A 771 -19.28 -24.98 -10.12
C ALA A 771 -19.27 -25.75 -11.45
N SER A 772 -19.46 -25.04 -12.56
CA SER A 772 -19.38 -25.63 -13.92
C SER A 772 -17.99 -26.20 -14.24
N ARG A 773 -16.91 -25.51 -13.81
CA ARG A 773 -15.52 -25.98 -13.99
C ARG A 773 -15.18 -27.20 -13.16
N MET A 774 -15.72 -27.31 -11.94
CA MET A 774 -15.46 -28.46 -11.07
C MET A 774 -16.04 -29.78 -11.61
N GLN A 775 -17.05 -29.72 -12.50
CA GLN A 775 -17.68 -30.89 -13.12
C GLN A 775 -18.09 -31.99 -12.11
N LEU A 776 -18.63 -31.57 -10.95
CA LEU A 776 -19.03 -32.49 -9.89
C LEU A 776 -20.09 -33.49 -10.36
N SER A 777 -19.87 -34.77 -10.05
CA SER A 777 -20.81 -35.86 -10.29
C SER A 777 -22.13 -35.65 -9.54
N LYS A 778 -23.18 -36.35 -9.97
CA LYS A 778 -24.48 -36.28 -9.28
C LYS A 778 -24.37 -36.79 -7.84
N GLU A 779 -23.51 -37.77 -7.60
CA GLU A 779 -23.22 -38.33 -6.29
C GLU A 779 -22.56 -37.27 -5.37
N GLU A 780 -21.54 -36.55 -5.86
CA GLU A 780 -20.88 -35.47 -5.10
C GLU A 780 -21.83 -34.30 -4.81
N GLN A 781 -22.68 -33.92 -5.77
CA GLN A 781 -23.70 -32.90 -5.53
C GLN A 781 -24.71 -33.35 -4.48
N GLN A 782 -25.10 -34.63 -4.50
CA GLN A 782 -26.01 -35.20 -3.50
C GLN A 782 -25.36 -35.23 -2.11
N GLU A 783 -24.06 -35.47 -2.00
CA GLU A 783 -23.31 -35.42 -0.74
C GLU A 783 -23.34 -34.02 -0.13
N VAL A 784 -23.11 -32.96 -0.93
CA VAL A 784 -23.23 -31.56 -0.49
C VAL A 784 -24.62 -31.28 0.10
N ILE A 785 -25.67 -31.77 -0.56
CA ILE A 785 -27.06 -31.62 -0.10
C ILE A 785 -27.30 -32.38 1.22
N GLN A 786 -26.80 -33.61 1.34
CA GLN A 786 -26.96 -34.41 2.55
C GLN A 786 -26.26 -33.77 3.75
N ILE A 787 -25.04 -33.26 3.57
CA ILE A 787 -24.32 -32.53 4.62
C ILE A 787 -25.10 -31.27 5.03
N PHE A 788 -25.64 -30.52 4.08
CA PHE A 788 -26.48 -29.36 4.37
C PHE A 788 -27.73 -29.71 5.20
N ASP A 789 -28.47 -30.74 4.79
CA ASP A 789 -29.68 -31.20 5.49
C ASP A 789 -29.34 -31.70 6.92
N ALA A 790 -28.19 -32.38 7.09
CA ALA A 790 -27.70 -32.83 8.40
C ALA A 790 -27.32 -31.66 9.32
N LEU A 791 -26.65 -30.65 8.77
CA LEU A 791 -26.35 -29.41 9.49
C LEU A 791 -27.64 -28.73 9.92
N LEU A 792 -28.59 -28.50 9.01
CA LEU A 792 -29.90 -27.89 9.35
C LEU A 792 -30.63 -28.66 10.46
N SER A 793 -30.63 -30.00 10.40
CA SER A 793 -31.26 -30.83 11.42
C SER A 793 -30.63 -30.64 12.80
N THR A 794 -29.29 -30.49 12.85
CA THR A 794 -28.54 -30.22 14.08
C THR A 794 -28.79 -28.82 14.62
N LEU A 795 -29.04 -27.83 13.75
CA LEU A 795 -29.32 -26.44 14.14
C LEU A 795 -30.75 -26.24 14.65
N HIS A 796 -31.69 -27.12 14.25
CA HIS A 796 -33.08 -27.09 14.67
C HIS A 796 -33.38 -27.92 15.92
N ALA A 797 -32.52 -28.90 16.24
CA ALA A 797 -32.50 -29.61 17.52
C ALA A 797 -31.96 -28.70 18.63
#